data_AF-A0A8U0WDP8-F1
#
_entry.id   AF-A0A8U0WDP8-F1
#
_cell.length_a   1.000
_cell.length_b   1.000
_cell.length_c   1.000
_cell.angle_alpha   90.00
_cell.angle_beta   90.00
_cell.angle_gamma   90.00
#
_symmetry.space_group_name_H-M   'P 1'
#
loop_
_entity.id
_entity.type
_entity.pdbx_description
1 polymer ?
#
loop_
_entity_poly.entity_id
_entity_poly.type
_entity_poly.pdbx_seq_one_letter_code
_entity_poly.pdbx_strand_id
1 'polypeptide(L)'
;MQQQLQMEPQKLNYISKLFLITAIDIKDELEERFERAHINLQQQVNGLNDKDMHDKLSQLVCKEKQHEEISIGFLYIMLTDPPMALKGYRDLTLVARDGMNMVVTNLTILVAEKYNKLTEVARRQLIWLLRELVKHQVLNVENIIWNCLRQAGGGDVSQKNLYLVENLLDIFIEYRAWLESQAFLVQTVVYSYVRLIEDHASPALAALRHKEVKFVITLIRERFLDIIGLGRDFVRLLQNVARIPEFEQLWRDILLNPKSLHPTFNGIWHLLQIRTSRRFLQCRLTPEVERKLHFLASSVKFGSQKRYQDWFQDKYFATPESHSLRSDLIRFIINVIHPSNDMLCSDIIPRWAIIGWLISSCTNTIASANAKLSLFYDWLFFDPIKDNIMNVEPGILVMYHSIRNHPSVSSTLLDFLCRIMKNFCLKYEDKIRMGVYNSLNKILEKQVIPNLQPLFESPKLDRELRILIRENFREFVSPATPSGNVGPPIYPPSSVIQAPVFKKEADQRSMHQSAAIFQQAQQQQHSDFQHGQNHFQPHNSTTVDLTENSATAGAVDSGGGGGTIISLIDEDNKLSIIPPESNDVETEAAFSEDDDDANKEIKSEELTDDDDDLPLSKVRLREKPTPEKVDLPASISDTFETFVTKRNSFTWEAFLEDFRSLPASAVDDAQLQYVISNTHLILRETLPLQNLFPDSKTDEKNLAKSISYPLFGLFRFLYENEDKSKKPFQTLLTEICTRIPETGYLLLYFMKVHVKLQTRKNAQQATQFKTNIYRLLCDAVDEKIDDSLTRDLDLLEKENTAIFLWLLPDVYREFKASAINNSELLRITLRCIDAKNLRDLMYYVAQGKLTLFKSDGLVDCIRDSLTYETFEQLCLWQLVQAHDVPLKCLQDLLPELESANHPEALGYMLLLLKNEEPTNELIRLLLSRETKTRGDPFVTSALRFWCQRGEEKLSEIIASLLTSKYPSSSPNKRKRPLKGSSAVNSSPSADQVLNHLEHYRRSCRHGTGTGLYVHDTMQRALQTAYTHSTESTKKQYSDLFALAAEDETTAVGRRGGSGRGRKQPTSKKDTSNQSNSNKKNSDPVKTIYSSDEDSSEEDWSKQKISQAKKRKKINDSD
;
A
#
# COMPACT_ATOMS: atom_id res chain seq x y z
N MET A 1 54.38 6.52 21.10
CA MET A 1 53.23 6.68 20.18
C MET A 1 52.23 5.59 20.51
N GLN A 2 51.00 5.95 20.87
CA GLN A 2 49.95 4.96 21.17
C GLN A 2 49.26 4.53 19.86
N GLN A 3 48.96 3.23 19.72
CA GLN A 3 48.02 2.75 18.71
C GLN A 3 46.62 2.69 19.35
N GLN A 4 45.64 3.33 18.70
CA GLN A 4 44.23 3.13 19.05
C GLN A 4 43.75 1.80 18.48
N LEU A 5 43.08 1.00 19.32
CA LEU A 5 42.32 -0.16 18.87
C LEU A 5 41.05 0.33 18.17
N GLN A 6 40.95 0.12 16.86
CA GLN A 6 39.66 0.18 16.18
C GLN A 6 38.88 -1.09 16.52
N MET A 7 37.75 -0.94 17.22
CA MET A 7 36.77 -2.00 17.35
C MET A 7 35.99 -2.11 16.04
N GLU A 8 35.77 -3.32 15.54
CA GLU A 8 34.78 -3.55 14.47
C GLU A 8 33.40 -3.11 14.98
N PRO A 9 32.61 -2.37 14.18
CA PRO A 9 31.23 -2.09 14.53
C PRO A 9 30.45 -3.40 14.49
N GLN A 10 29.96 -3.84 15.65
CA GLN A 10 28.92 -4.87 15.70
C GLN A 10 27.75 -4.40 14.82
N LYS A 11 27.17 -5.30 14.01
CA LYS A 11 25.85 -5.06 13.42
C LYS A 11 24.83 -5.05 14.55
N LEU A 12 24.66 -3.90 15.21
CA LEU A 12 23.46 -3.63 16.00
C LEU A 12 22.26 -3.81 15.07
N ASN A 13 21.25 -4.53 15.53
CA ASN A 13 19.93 -4.41 14.91
C ASN A 13 19.56 -2.92 14.95
N TYR A 14 19.15 -2.38 13.81
CA TYR A 14 18.67 -1.00 13.74
C TYR A 14 17.36 -0.90 14.54
N ILE A 15 17.43 -0.27 15.71
CA ILE A 15 16.28 0.00 16.57
C ILE A 15 15.77 1.39 16.20
N SER A 16 14.72 1.41 15.37
CA SER A 16 13.86 2.59 15.18
C SER A 16 13.40 3.14 16.53
N LYS A 17 13.43 4.46 16.67
CA LYS A 17 12.99 5.14 17.90
C LYS A 17 11.64 5.85 17.70
N LEU A 18 11.37 6.31 16.48
CA LEU A 18 10.16 7.05 16.15
C LEU A 18 9.00 6.10 15.84
N PHE A 19 9.27 4.96 15.18
CA PHE A 19 8.25 4.02 14.73
C PHE A 19 8.36 2.61 15.35
N LEU A 20 7.25 1.89 15.29
CA LEU A 20 7.17 0.46 15.56
C LEU A 20 7.46 -0.28 14.25
N ILE A 21 8.63 -0.91 14.17
CA ILE A 21 9.06 -1.73 13.03
C ILE A 21 8.99 -3.20 13.42
N THR A 22 8.27 -4.01 12.64
CA THR A 22 8.30 -5.48 12.74
C THR A 22 9.38 -6.07 11.81
N ALA A 23 9.66 -7.36 11.93
CA ALA A 23 10.68 -8.04 11.12
C ALA A 23 10.36 -8.12 9.60
N ILE A 24 9.21 -7.59 9.15
CA ILE A 24 8.79 -7.50 7.75
C ILE A 24 8.54 -6.05 7.28
N ASP A 25 8.70 -5.06 8.15
CA ASP A 25 8.52 -3.65 7.78
C ASP A 25 9.81 -3.10 7.16
N ILE A 26 9.69 -2.55 5.94
CA ILE A 26 10.75 -1.77 5.30
C ILE A 26 10.97 -0.47 6.09
N LYS A 27 12.21 0.01 6.18
CA LYS A 27 12.53 1.28 6.86
C LYS A 27 11.73 2.43 6.24
N ASP A 28 11.07 3.21 7.09
CA ASP A 28 10.19 4.30 6.66
C ASP A 28 11.03 5.55 6.32
N GLU A 29 10.91 6.05 5.08
CA GLU A 29 11.69 7.18 4.55
C GLU A 29 11.61 8.44 5.43
N LEU A 30 10.46 8.67 6.09
CA LEU A 30 10.27 9.82 6.97
C LEU A 30 11.12 9.72 8.24
N GLU A 31 11.30 8.51 8.80
CA GLU A 31 12.23 8.33 9.92
C GLU A 31 13.68 8.45 9.46
N GLU A 32 14.05 7.96 8.28
CA GLU A 32 15.41 8.17 7.79
C GLU A 32 15.74 9.65 7.56
N ARG A 33 14.79 10.45 7.03
CA ARG A 33 14.93 11.91 6.92
C ARG A 33 15.13 12.55 8.29
N PHE A 34 14.35 12.14 9.30
CA PHE A 34 14.45 12.67 10.67
C PHE A 34 15.76 12.26 11.37
N GLU A 35 16.21 11.02 11.20
CA GLU A 35 17.49 10.53 11.73
C GLU A 35 18.69 11.22 11.08
N ARG A 36 18.66 11.41 9.75
CA ARG A 36 19.73 12.09 9.00
C ARG A 36 19.85 13.56 9.45
N ALA A 37 18.72 14.22 9.66
CA ALA A 37 18.64 15.55 10.25
C ALA A 37 19.20 15.60 11.69
N HIS A 38 18.82 14.63 12.54
CA HIS A 38 19.35 14.50 13.90
C HIS A 38 20.87 14.27 13.93
N ILE A 39 21.40 13.41 13.05
CA ILE A 39 22.83 13.14 12.92
C ILE A 39 23.59 14.38 12.44
N ASN A 40 23.04 15.16 11.49
CA ASN A 40 23.63 16.44 11.09
C ASN A 40 23.68 17.41 12.29
N LEU A 41 22.55 17.59 12.99
CA LEU A 41 22.49 18.44 14.19
C LEU A 41 23.55 18.04 15.23
N GLN A 42 23.67 16.74 15.55
CA GLN A 42 24.72 16.24 16.45
C GLN A 42 26.13 16.58 15.95
N GLN A 43 26.42 16.37 14.66
CA GLN A 43 27.72 16.73 14.06
C GLN A 43 28.00 18.24 14.13
N GLN A 44 26.98 19.10 14.10
CA GLN A 44 27.19 20.53 14.26
C GLN A 44 27.48 20.96 15.70
N VAL A 45 26.88 20.33 16.70
CA VAL A 45 26.94 20.78 18.11
C VAL A 45 27.93 20.03 18.98
N ASN A 46 28.45 18.87 18.54
CA ASN A 46 29.31 18.01 19.35
C ASN A 46 30.59 18.74 19.82
N GLY A 47 30.87 18.67 21.12
CA GLY A 47 32.05 19.27 21.76
C GLY A 47 31.97 20.79 22.00
N LEU A 48 30.88 21.46 21.61
CA LEU A 48 30.66 22.88 21.90
C LEU A 48 29.99 23.07 23.28
N ASN A 49 30.24 24.21 23.91
CA ASN A 49 29.40 24.68 25.02
C ASN A 49 28.11 25.33 24.47
N ASP A 50 27.10 25.52 25.34
CA ASP A 50 25.78 26.04 24.92
C ASP A 50 25.88 27.37 24.14
N LYS A 51 26.79 28.27 24.50
CA LYS A 51 26.95 29.56 23.80
C LYS A 51 27.53 29.37 22.39
N ASP A 52 28.67 28.70 22.27
CA ASP A 52 29.31 28.47 20.96
C ASP A 52 28.42 27.61 20.04
N MET A 53 27.58 26.75 20.64
CA MET A 53 26.53 26.01 19.96
C MET A 53 25.42 26.92 19.43
N HIS A 54 24.84 27.81 20.25
CA HIS A 54 23.83 28.77 19.80
C HIS A 54 24.39 29.74 18.76
N ASP A 55 25.61 30.27 18.93
CA ASP A 55 26.29 31.15 17.97
C ASP A 55 26.49 30.45 16.62
N LYS A 56 26.91 29.18 16.61
CA LYS A 56 27.10 28.40 15.38
C LYS A 56 25.78 28.03 14.71
N LEU A 57 24.79 27.54 15.46
CA LEU A 57 23.48 27.19 14.89
C LEU A 57 22.81 28.43 14.30
N SER A 58 22.86 29.58 14.99
CA SER A 58 22.32 30.87 14.54
C SER A 58 22.86 31.33 13.18
N GLN A 59 24.09 30.94 12.82
CA GLN A 59 24.68 31.22 11.50
C GLN A 59 24.22 30.23 10.42
N LEU A 60 24.02 28.96 10.79
CA LEU A 60 23.56 27.91 9.86
C LEU A 60 22.08 28.11 9.49
N VAL A 61 21.21 28.46 10.44
CA VAL A 61 19.78 28.72 10.19
C VAL A 61 19.50 29.91 9.27
N CYS A 62 20.50 30.74 8.95
CA CYS A 62 20.37 31.76 7.91
C CYS A 62 20.24 31.17 6.49
N LYS A 63 20.38 29.86 6.32
CA LYS A 63 20.09 29.14 5.06
C LYS A 63 18.90 28.22 5.27
N GLU A 64 17.83 28.43 4.50
CA GLU A 64 16.54 27.75 4.62
C GLU A 64 16.65 26.22 4.78
N LYS A 65 17.37 25.54 3.88
CA LYS A 65 17.58 24.08 3.97
C LYS A 65 18.32 23.64 5.25
N GLN A 66 19.25 24.45 5.77
CA GLN A 66 19.93 24.14 7.02
C GLN A 66 19.03 24.42 8.24
N HIS A 67 18.17 25.44 8.16
CA HIS A 67 17.11 25.67 9.16
C HIS A 67 16.10 24.51 9.20
N GLU A 68 15.71 23.95 8.05
CA GLU A 68 14.90 22.72 7.97
C GLU A 68 15.59 21.54 8.66
N GLU A 69 16.82 21.20 8.24
CA GLU A 69 17.56 20.05 8.80
C GLU A 69 17.82 20.22 10.32
N ILE A 70 18.10 21.42 10.81
CA ILE A 70 18.24 21.71 12.24
C ILE A 70 16.90 21.55 12.98
N SER A 71 15.81 22.09 12.44
CA SER A 71 14.47 22.02 13.05
C SER A 71 13.96 20.58 13.18
N ILE A 72 14.14 19.78 12.13
CA ILE A 72 13.77 18.36 12.13
C ILE A 72 14.69 17.57 13.08
N GLY A 73 15.99 17.90 13.14
CA GLY A 73 16.93 17.29 14.08
C GLY A 73 16.54 17.50 15.54
N PHE A 74 16.06 18.69 15.90
CA PHE A 74 15.50 18.96 17.23
C PHE A 74 14.17 18.25 17.45
N LEU A 75 13.26 18.24 16.46
CA LEU A 75 11.98 17.54 16.54
C LEU A 75 12.16 16.03 16.82
N TYR A 76 13.12 15.38 16.14
CA TYR A 76 13.43 13.96 16.39
C TYR A 76 13.95 13.73 17.82
N ILE A 77 14.81 14.60 18.36
CA ILE A 77 15.24 14.52 19.78
C ILE A 77 14.03 14.66 20.71
N MET A 78 13.21 15.70 20.52
CA MET A 78 12.05 15.96 21.38
C MET A 78 11.07 14.80 21.40
N LEU A 79 10.91 14.08 20.28
CA LEU A 79 10.02 12.91 20.17
C LEU A 79 10.64 11.59 20.67
N THR A 80 11.97 11.43 20.65
CA THR A 80 12.63 10.13 20.91
C THR A 80 13.47 10.06 22.18
N ASP A 81 13.80 11.20 22.80
CA ASP A 81 14.66 11.30 23.98
C ASP A 81 14.06 12.27 25.03
N PRO A 82 13.15 11.77 25.91
CA PRO A 82 12.45 12.61 26.89
C PRO A 82 13.38 13.41 27.83
N PRO A 83 14.49 12.85 28.38
CA PRO A 83 15.46 13.63 29.15
C PRO A 83 16.05 14.83 28.39
N MET A 84 16.29 14.69 27.08
CA MET A 84 16.84 15.76 26.25
C MET A 84 15.79 16.73 25.70
N ALA A 85 14.51 16.35 25.69
CA ALA A 85 13.44 17.09 25.02
C ALA A 85 13.29 18.55 25.52
N LEU A 86 13.34 18.79 26.83
CA LEU A 86 13.23 20.15 27.39
C LEU A 86 14.40 21.06 26.97
N LYS A 87 15.63 20.52 26.92
CA LYS A 87 16.79 21.25 26.38
C LYS A 87 16.63 21.48 24.88
N GLY A 88 16.21 20.47 24.13
CA GLY A 88 15.96 20.55 22.70
C GLY A 88 14.95 21.65 22.34
N TYR A 89 13.84 21.73 23.06
CA TYR A 89 12.83 22.78 22.87
C TYR A 89 13.38 24.18 23.18
N ARG A 90 14.08 24.34 24.30
CA ARG A 90 14.75 25.61 24.66
C ARG A 90 15.73 26.06 23.59
N ASP A 91 16.60 25.16 23.14
CA ASP A 91 17.67 25.47 22.19
C ASP A 91 17.11 25.74 20.79
N LEU A 92 16.08 25.00 20.38
CA LEU A 92 15.28 25.28 19.18
C LEU A 92 14.62 26.66 19.23
N THR A 93 14.03 27.04 20.37
CA THR A 93 13.38 28.36 20.56
C THR A 93 14.37 29.52 20.37
N LEU A 94 15.65 29.32 20.68
CA LEU A 94 16.70 30.33 20.54
C LEU A 94 17.28 30.43 19.12
N VAL A 95 17.04 29.46 18.22
CA VAL A 95 17.63 29.42 16.87
C VAL A 95 16.60 29.36 15.72
N ALA A 96 15.34 29.02 16.00
CA ALA A 96 14.28 28.99 14.99
C ALA A 96 13.98 30.40 14.47
N ARG A 97 13.90 30.56 13.13
CA ARG A 97 13.70 31.87 12.47
C ARG A 97 12.28 32.10 11.94
N ASP A 98 11.42 31.10 12.04
CA ASP A 98 10.10 31.01 11.40
C ASP A 98 8.93 30.85 12.40
N GLY A 99 9.17 31.12 13.69
CA GLY A 99 8.19 30.85 14.74
C GLY A 99 7.91 29.36 14.97
N MET A 100 8.84 28.47 14.62
CA MET A 100 8.70 27.00 14.62
C MET A 100 7.74 26.43 13.56
N ASN A 101 7.35 27.19 12.54
CA ASN A 101 6.43 26.73 11.50
C ASN A 101 6.89 25.44 10.80
N MET A 102 8.20 25.26 10.58
CA MET A 102 8.80 24.04 10.02
C MET A 102 8.61 22.83 10.94
N VAL A 103 8.64 23.04 12.25
CA VAL A 103 8.40 22.00 13.28
C VAL A 103 6.92 21.61 13.25
N VAL A 104 6.02 22.61 13.25
CA VAL A 104 4.57 22.41 13.17
C VAL A 104 4.17 21.69 11.88
N THR A 105 4.76 22.05 10.74
CA THR A 105 4.51 21.42 9.44
C THR A 105 4.91 19.95 9.44
N ASN A 106 6.15 19.64 9.82
CA ASN A 106 6.63 18.26 9.84
C ASN A 106 5.91 17.40 10.90
N LEU A 107 5.51 17.98 12.04
CA LEU A 107 4.73 17.29 13.06
C LEU A 107 3.28 17.04 12.61
N THR A 108 2.67 17.95 11.86
CA THR A 108 1.34 17.76 11.27
C THR A 108 1.33 16.56 10.31
N ILE A 109 2.31 16.48 9.41
CA ILE A 109 2.48 15.35 8.48
C ILE A 109 2.67 14.03 9.25
N LEU A 110 3.56 14.03 10.25
CA LEU A 110 3.86 12.85 11.08
C LEU A 110 2.61 12.31 11.80
N VAL A 111 1.76 13.19 12.34
CA VAL A 111 0.50 12.82 13.00
C VAL A 111 -0.57 12.37 11.99
N ALA A 112 -0.70 13.04 10.85
CA ALA A 112 -1.69 12.70 9.84
C ALA A 112 -1.44 11.31 9.22
N GLU A 113 -0.19 11.01 8.85
CA GLU A 113 0.17 9.80 8.11
C GLU A 113 0.60 8.61 8.99
N LYS A 114 1.41 8.87 10.03
CA LYS A 114 2.22 7.85 10.70
C LYS A 114 1.90 7.64 12.19
N TYR A 115 0.92 8.36 12.76
CA TYR A 115 0.60 8.24 14.20
C TYR A 115 0.36 6.79 14.66
N ASN A 116 -0.29 5.95 13.86
CA ASN A 116 -0.52 4.56 14.22
C ASN A 116 0.78 3.72 14.28
N LYS A 117 1.84 4.11 13.54
CA LYS A 117 3.19 3.55 13.65
C LYS A 117 4.00 4.08 14.83
N LEU A 118 3.71 5.26 15.40
CA LEU A 118 4.55 5.88 16.44
C LEU A 118 4.78 4.97 17.66
N THR A 119 6.03 4.96 18.17
CA THR A 119 6.38 4.32 19.44
C THR A 119 5.62 4.94 20.61
N GLU A 120 5.56 4.24 21.75
CA GLU A 120 4.89 4.80 22.94
C GLU A 120 5.61 6.06 23.45
N VAL A 121 6.94 6.09 23.40
CA VAL A 121 7.74 7.26 23.73
C VAL A 121 7.37 8.44 22.83
N ALA A 122 7.35 8.24 21.50
CA ALA A 122 7.00 9.29 20.56
C ALA A 122 5.56 9.80 20.73
N ARG A 123 4.60 8.97 21.12
CA ARG A 123 3.22 9.42 21.45
C ARG A 123 3.16 10.22 22.74
N ARG A 124 3.87 9.81 23.79
CA ARG A 124 3.96 10.58 25.05
C ARG A 124 4.65 11.93 24.84
N GLN A 125 5.72 11.95 24.05
CA GLN A 125 6.44 13.16 23.70
C GLN A 125 5.68 14.09 22.74
N LEU A 126 4.89 13.56 21.81
CA LEU A 126 3.97 14.36 20.98
C LEU A 126 3.00 15.17 21.85
N ILE A 127 2.40 14.54 22.87
CA ILE A 127 1.51 15.22 23.83
C ILE A 127 2.25 16.30 24.62
N TRP A 128 3.45 16.00 25.13
CA TRP A 128 4.28 16.99 25.83
C TRP A 128 4.65 18.18 24.94
N LEU A 129 5.05 17.92 23.69
CA LEU A 129 5.43 18.95 22.74
C LEU A 129 4.22 19.81 22.33
N LEU A 130 3.05 19.20 22.09
CA LEU A 130 1.80 19.93 21.86
C LEU A 130 1.46 20.89 23.01
N ARG A 131 1.61 20.43 24.26
CA ARG A 131 1.40 21.26 25.45
C ARG A 131 2.35 22.45 25.49
N GLU A 132 3.64 22.25 25.23
CA GLU A 132 4.62 23.35 25.19
C GLU A 132 4.40 24.31 24.01
N LEU A 133 3.98 23.82 22.83
CA LEU A 133 3.66 24.66 21.67
C LEU A 133 2.42 25.54 21.92
N VAL A 134 1.34 24.98 22.49
CA VAL A 134 0.12 25.74 22.88
C VAL A 134 0.43 26.78 23.96
N LYS A 135 1.19 26.38 24.99
CA LYS A 135 1.63 27.24 26.10
C LYS A 135 2.40 28.48 25.64
N HIS A 136 3.22 28.35 24.60
CA HIS A 136 3.97 29.46 24.00
C HIS A 136 3.26 30.13 22.81
N GLN A 137 1.98 29.79 22.57
CA GLN A 137 1.14 30.34 21.50
C GLN A 137 1.76 30.25 20.10
N VAL A 138 2.42 29.13 19.80
CA VAL A 138 2.95 28.86 18.46
C VAL A 138 1.79 28.76 17.46
N LEU A 139 1.97 29.35 16.28
CA LEU A 139 0.96 29.40 15.22
C LEU A 139 0.73 28.03 14.57
N ASN A 140 -0.44 27.85 13.95
CA ASN A 140 -0.83 26.66 13.19
C ASN A 140 -0.94 25.34 13.99
N VAL A 141 -0.77 25.36 15.32
CA VAL A 141 -0.76 24.18 16.21
C VAL A 141 -2.13 23.49 16.26
N GLU A 142 -3.22 24.23 16.05
CA GLU A 142 -4.58 23.72 15.93
C GLU A 142 -4.73 22.66 14.82
N ASN A 143 -3.89 22.71 13.77
CA ASN A 143 -3.87 21.69 12.71
C ASN A 143 -3.27 20.36 13.17
N ILE A 144 -2.23 20.39 14.02
CA ILE A 144 -1.69 19.16 14.64
C ILE A 144 -2.75 18.58 15.58
N ILE A 145 -3.40 19.42 16.39
CA ILE A 145 -4.43 19.00 17.34
C ILE A 145 -5.67 18.44 16.63
N TRP A 146 -6.12 19.05 15.54
CA TRP A 146 -7.22 18.53 14.70
C TRP A 146 -6.87 17.13 14.15
N ASN A 147 -5.64 16.92 13.70
CA ASN A 147 -5.18 15.60 13.28
C ASN A 147 -5.08 14.63 14.48
N CYS A 148 -4.68 15.06 15.67
CA CYS A 148 -4.72 14.23 16.88
C CYS A 148 -6.15 13.83 17.28
N LEU A 149 -7.13 14.74 17.17
CA LEU A 149 -8.55 14.45 17.41
C LEU A 149 -9.13 13.43 16.43
N ARG A 150 -8.56 13.32 15.22
CA ARG A 150 -8.86 12.23 14.27
C ARG A 150 -8.22 10.90 14.64
N GLN A 151 -7.11 10.89 15.39
CA GLN A 151 -6.51 9.65 15.89
C GLN A 151 -7.26 9.11 17.13
N ALA A 152 -8.09 9.93 17.79
CA ALA A 152 -9.00 9.52 18.86
C ALA A 152 -10.22 8.76 18.29
N GLY A 153 -10.11 7.44 18.21
CA GLY A 153 -11.11 6.57 17.59
C GLY A 153 -12.38 6.42 18.43
N GLY A 154 -13.56 6.61 17.82
CA GLY A 154 -14.84 6.22 18.41
C GLY A 154 -14.98 4.70 18.47
N GLY A 155 -15.51 4.18 19.58
CA GLY A 155 -15.66 2.74 19.83
C GLY A 155 -14.37 2.02 20.26
N ASP A 156 -13.27 2.73 20.53
CA ASP A 156 -11.99 2.18 21.00
C ASP A 156 -11.72 2.59 22.45
N VAL A 157 -11.92 1.67 23.39
CA VAL A 157 -11.61 1.87 24.83
C VAL A 157 -10.23 1.31 25.23
N SER A 158 -9.33 1.14 24.27
CA SER A 158 -7.95 0.72 24.56
C SER A 158 -7.17 1.81 25.28
N GLN A 159 -6.22 1.41 26.14
CA GLN A 159 -5.38 2.32 26.93
C GLN A 159 -4.60 3.34 26.06
N LYS A 160 -4.30 3.00 24.80
CA LYS A 160 -3.63 3.91 23.86
C LYS A 160 -4.57 5.02 23.36
N ASN A 161 -5.86 4.71 23.15
CA ASN A 161 -6.86 5.70 22.76
C ASN A 161 -7.27 6.56 23.96
N LEU A 162 -7.55 5.94 25.11
CA LEU A 162 -7.88 6.65 26.36
C LEU A 162 -6.79 7.65 26.78
N TYR A 163 -5.51 7.26 26.69
CA TYR A 163 -4.39 8.17 26.98
C TYR A 163 -4.40 9.41 26.06
N LEU A 164 -4.62 9.23 24.76
CA LEU A 164 -4.70 10.33 23.80
C LEU A 164 -5.86 11.27 24.13
N VAL A 165 -7.05 10.72 24.39
CA VAL A 165 -8.25 11.51 24.71
C VAL A 165 -8.06 12.28 26.01
N GLU A 166 -7.64 11.63 27.09
CA GLU A 166 -7.49 12.31 28.38
C GLU A 166 -6.43 13.43 28.34
N ASN A 167 -5.30 13.21 27.66
CA ASN A 167 -4.22 14.21 27.62
C ASN A 167 -4.55 15.40 26.71
N LEU A 168 -5.29 15.18 25.60
CA LEU A 168 -5.81 16.29 24.80
C LEU A 168 -6.82 17.11 25.62
N LEU A 169 -7.69 16.45 26.39
CA LEU A 169 -8.64 17.11 27.28
C LEU A 169 -7.94 17.95 28.35
N ASP A 170 -6.84 17.46 28.94
CA ASP A 170 -6.05 18.26 29.88
C ASP A 170 -5.42 19.49 29.23
N ILE A 171 -4.94 19.40 27.98
CA ILE A 171 -4.46 20.59 27.24
C ILE A 171 -5.61 21.58 27.02
N PHE A 172 -6.82 21.12 26.70
CA PHE A 172 -7.99 21.99 26.50
C PHE A 172 -8.53 22.63 27.78
N ILE A 173 -8.41 21.95 28.93
CA ILE A 173 -8.78 22.49 30.24
C ILE A 173 -7.74 23.53 30.70
N GLU A 174 -6.44 23.23 30.55
CA GLU A 174 -5.34 24.06 31.03
C GLU A 174 -5.14 25.32 30.17
N TYR A 175 -5.29 25.19 28.85
CA TYR A 175 -5.12 26.29 27.88
C TYR A 175 -6.44 26.72 27.23
N ARG A 176 -7.53 26.71 28.01
CA ARG A 176 -8.89 27.01 27.53
C ARG A 176 -8.99 28.32 26.74
N ALA A 177 -8.34 29.39 27.20
CA ALA A 177 -8.35 30.69 26.52
C ALA A 177 -7.69 30.65 25.12
N TRP A 178 -6.70 29.79 24.90
CA TRP A 178 -6.12 29.57 23.57
C TRP A 178 -7.12 28.83 22.68
N LEU A 179 -7.76 27.75 23.18
CA LEU A 179 -8.79 27.02 22.43
C LEU A 179 -9.94 27.94 22.00
N GLU A 180 -10.40 28.85 22.88
CA GLU A 180 -11.52 29.75 22.61
C GLU A 180 -11.21 30.91 21.65
N SER A 181 -9.94 31.09 21.29
CA SER A 181 -9.54 31.92 20.12
C SER A 181 -9.80 31.21 18.79
N GLN A 182 -9.95 29.88 18.80
CA GLN A 182 -10.01 29.02 17.61
C GLN A 182 -11.41 28.43 17.41
N ALA A 183 -12.36 29.23 16.91
CA ALA A 183 -13.78 28.85 16.80
C ALA A 183 -14.04 27.51 16.06
N PHE A 184 -13.30 27.20 15.00
CA PHE A 184 -13.39 25.89 14.32
C PHE A 184 -12.85 24.73 15.17
N LEU A 185 -11.84 24.97 16.01
CA LEU A 185 -11.32 23.97 16.95
C LEU A 185 -12.30 23.78 18.11
N VAL A 186 -12.95 24.83 18.63
CA VAL A 186 -14.05 24.73 19.61
C VAL A 186 -15.16 23.80 19.08
N GLN A 187 -15.64 24.06 17.86
CA GLN A 187 -16.61 23.21 17.16
C GLN A 187 -16.12 21.76 17.06
N THR A 188 -14.87 21.55 16.60
CA THR A 188 -14.28 20.21 16.43
C THR A 188 -14.17 19.47 17.76
N VAL A 189 -13.73 20.12 18.82
CA VAL A 189 -13.58 19.56 20.17
C VAL A 189 -14.95 19.16 20.72
N VAL A 190 -15.94 20.06 20.69
CA VAL A 190 -17.31 19.75 21.15
C VAL A 190 -17.91 18.58 20.38
N TYR A 191 -17.84 18.59 19.04
CA TYR A 191 -18.33 17.50 18.21
C TYR A 191 -17.60 16.17 18.49
N SER A 192 -16.30 16.23 18.81
CA SER A 192 -15.49 15.05 19.10
C SER A 192 -15.82 14.42 20.46
N TYR A 193 -15.85 15.21 21.53
CA TYR A 193 -16.04 14.66 22.88
C TYR A 193 -17.49 14.27 23.17
N VAL A 194 -18.51 14.97 22.65
CA VAL A 194 -19.91 14.49 22.78
C VAL A 194 -20.05 13.07 22.20
N ARG A 195 -19.31 12.74 21.14
CA ARG A 195 -19.27 11.39 20.58
C ARG A 195 -18.49 10.39 21.45
N LEU A 196 -17.36 10.77 22.06
CA LEU A 196 -16.53 9.88 22.88
C LEU A 196 -17.18 9.55 24.24
N ILE A 197 -17.95 10.49 24.81
CA ILE A 197 -18.71 10.33 26.06
C ILE A 197 -19.76 9.18 25.97
N GLU A 198 -20.16 8.76 24.77
CA GLU A 198 -20.98 7.55 24.54
C GLU A 198 -20.22 6.27 24.92
N ASP A 199 -18.96 6.14 24.47
CA ASP A 199 -18.14 4.94 24.66
C ASP A 199 -17.60 4.82 26.09
N HIS A 200 -17.34 5.95 26.76
CA HIS A 200 -16.82 5.98 28.14
C HIS A 200 -17.88 5.72 29.23
N ALA A 201 -18.98 5.04 28.90
CA ALA A 201 -20.08 4.73 29.81
C ALA A 201 -19.74 3.69 30.91
N SER A 202 -18.61 2.98 30.80
CA SER A 202 -18.16 2.00 31.80
C SER A 202 -17.85 2.67 33.16
N PRO A 203 -18.26 2.08 34.31
CA PRO A 203 -17.92 2.59 35.64
C PRO A 203 -16.42 2.79 35.87
N ALA A 204 -15.57 2.00 35.22
CA ALA A 204 -14.11 2.13 35.30
C ALA A 204 -13.57 3.43 34.65
N LEU A 205 -14.35 4.05 33.75
CA LEU A 205 -14.02 5.29 33.04
C LEU A 205 -14.80 6.50 33.57
N ALA A 206 -15.59 6.34 34.64
CA ALA A 206 -16.49 7.39 35.14
C ALA A 206 -15.78 8.71 35.50
N ALA A 207 -14.52 8.66 35.96
CA ALA A 207 -13.72 9.85 36.24
C ALA A 207 -13.38 10.64 34.97
N LEU A 208 -12.89 9.98 33.92
CA LEU A 208 -12.66 10.57 32.60
C LEU A 208 -13.97 11.09 32.02
N ARG A 209 -15.04 10.28 32.05
CA ARG A 209 -16.35 10.68 31.53
C ARG A 209 -16.90 11.94 32.20
N HIS A 210 -16.76 12.07 33.51
CA HIS A 210 -17.19 13.29 34.22
C HIS A 210 -16.33 14.51 33.86
N LYS A 211 -15.00 14.31 33.70
CA LYS A 211 -14.05 15.34 33.22
C LYS A 211 -14.45 15.86 31.82
N GLU A 212 -14.77 14.94 30.90
CA GLU A 212 -15.27 15.23 29.56
C GLU A 212 -16.62 15.96 29.59
N VAL A 213 -17.62 15.39 30.27
CA VAL A 213 -18.98 15.96 30.39
C VAL A 213 -18.93 17.38 30.92
N LYS A 214 -18.20 17.61 32.03
CA LYS A 214 -18.06 18.92 32.66
C LYS A 214 -17.48 19.94 31.69
N PHE A 215 -16.34 19.63 31.07
CA PHE A 215 -15.66 20.53 30.14
C PHE A 215 -16.54 20.86 28.92
N VAL A 216 -17.13 19.83 28.30
CA VAL A 216 -17.96 19.97 27.11
C VAL A 216 -19.24 20.76 27.39
N ILE A 217 -19.91 20.54 28.52
CA ILE A 217 -21.14 21.28 28.87
C ILE A 217 -20.83 22.76 29.14
N THR A 218 -19.73 23.07 29.83
CA THR A 218 -19.28 24.46 30.00
C THR A 218 -18.99 25.11 28.65
N LEU A 219 -18.22 24.45 27.78
CA LEU A 219 -17.87 24.96 26.44
C LEU A 219 -19.10 25.15 25.55
N ILE A 220 -20.09 24.24 25.59
CA ILE A 220 -21.37 24.38 24.87
C ILE A 220 -22.15 25.61 25.34
N ARG A 221 -22.19 25.88 26.65
CA ARG A 221 -22.96 26.99 27.21
C ARG A 221 -22.31 28.34 26.99
N GLU A 222 -20.99 28.42 27.12
CA GLU A 222 -20.25 29.69 27.07
C GLU A 222 -19.84 30.07 25.63
N ARG A 223 -19.76 29.10 24.70
CA ARG A 223 -19.40 29.31 23.27
C ARG A 223 -20.50 28.84 22.30
N PHE A 224 -21.77 28.90 22.70
CA PHE A 224 -22.89 28.37 21.88
C PHE A 224 -22.98 28.98 20.47
N LEU A 225 -22.56 30.24 20.28
CA LEU A 225 -22.53 30.89 18.97
C LEU A 225 -21.61 30.18 17.96
N ASP A 226 -20.43 29.70 18.39
CA ASP A 226 -19.55 28.93 17.51
C ASP A 226 -20.19 27.56 17.19
N ILE A 227 -20.89 26.99 18.16
CA ILE A 227 -21.37 25.61 18.17
C ILE A 227 -22.68 25.42 17.38
N ILE A 228 -23.46 26.50 17.18
CA ILE A 228 -24.71 26.45 16.40
C ILE A 228 -24.49 25.97 14.95
N GLY A 229 -23.31 26.23 14.38
CA GLY A 229 -22.91 25.81 13.04
C GLY A 229 -22.71 24.30 12.87
N LEU A 230 -22.59 23.53 13.96
CA LEU A 230 -22.46 22.07 13.88
C LEU A 230 -23.72 21.39 13.34
N GLY A 231 -24.89 22.02 13.44
CA GLY A 231 -26.13 21.59 12.79
C GLY A 231 -26.64 20.19 13.18
N ARG A 232 -27.28 19.51 12.22
CA ARG A 232 -28.17 18.37 12.48
C ARG A 232 -27.50 17.14 13.13
N ASP A 233 -26.28 16.77 12.75
CA ASP A 233 -25.60 15.61 13.37
C ASP A 233 -25.11 15.90 14.79
N PHE A 234 -24.90 17.15 15.19
CA PHE A 234 -24.64 17.46 16.60
C PHE A 234 -25.84 17.09 17.48
N VAL A 235 -27.06 17.28 16.97
CA VAL A 235 -28.28 16.79 17.63
C VAL A 235 -28.29 15.26 17.76
N ARG A 236 -27.81 14.52 16.73
CA ARG A 236 -27.67 13.06 16.79
C ARG A 236 -26.73 12.63 17.92
N LEU A 237 -25.59 13.31 18.07
CA LEU A 237 -24.63 13.02 19.14
C LEU A 237 -25.20 13.36 20.53
N LEU A 238 -25.88 14.51 20.67
CA LEU A 238 -26.56 14.90 21.91
C LEU A 238 -27.65 13.90 22.33
N GLN A 239 -28.31 13.21 21.39
CA GLN A 239 -29.32 12.19 21.70
C GLN A 239 -28.71 10.97 22.40
N ASN A 240 -27.53 10.52 21.97
CA ASN A 240 -26.85 9.36 22.55
C ASN A 240 -26.40 9.60 24.01
N VAL A 241 -26.05 10.84 24.36
CA VAL A 241 -25.64 11.23 25.73
C VAL A 241 -26.76 11.84 26.58
N ALA A 242 -28.00 11.93 26.08
CA ALA A 242 -29.10 12.68 26.69
C ALA A 242 -29.51 12.24 28.12
N ARG A 243 -29.10 11.05 28.57
CA ARG A 243 -29.37 10.51 29.92
C ARG A 243 -28.33 10.89 30.98
N ILE A 244 -27.29 11.64 30.61
CA ILE A 244 -26.33 12.22 31.55
C ILE A 244 -26.95 13.50 32.13
N PRO A 245 -27.01 13.74 33.46
CA PRO A 245 -27.79 14.83 34.05
C PRO A 245 -27.48 16.23 33.49
N GLU A 246 -26.20 16.52 33.24
CA GLU A 246 -25.73 17.80 32.69
C GLU A 246 -26.20 17.99 31.23
N PHE A 247 -26.24 16.89 30.44
CA PHE A 247 -26.81 16.88 29.10
C PHE A 247 -28.35 16.90 29.12
N GLU A 248 -29.01 16.29 30.11
CA GLU A 248 -30.47 16.38 30.28
C GLU A 248 -30.88 17.83 30.53
N GLN A 249 -30.14 18.56 31.38
CA GLN A 249 -30.40 19.99 31.59
C GLN A 249 -30.11 20.81 30.33
N LEU A 250 -29.05 20.52 29.58
CA LEU A 250 -28.82 21.14 28.26
C LEU A 250 -29.99 20.89 27.29
N TRP A 251 -30.55 19.67 27.27
CA TRP A 251 -31.73 19.34 26.47
C TRP A 251 -32.98 20.12 26.89
N ARG A 252 -33.21 20.29 28.20
CA ARG A 252 -34.29 21.16 28.71
C ARG A 252 -34.12 22.60 28.23
N ASP A 253 -32.90 23.13 28.28
CA ASP A 253 -32.61 24.48 27.80
C ASP A 253 -32.82 24.61 26.29
N ILE A 254 -32.31 23.65 25.48
CA ILE A 254 -32.50 23.58 24.02
C ILE A 254 -33.97 23.53 23.59
N LEU A 255 -34.83 22.85 24.37
CA LEU A 255 -36.23 22.60 24.02
C LEU A 255 -37.22 23.63 24.60
N LEU A 256 -36.93 24.16 25.79
CA LEU A 256 -37.85 24.98 26.58
C LEU A 256 -37.39 26.44 26.74
N ASN A 257 -36.07 26.70 26.77
CA ASN A 257 -35.50 28.03 26.98
C ASN A 257 -34.29 28.32 26.07
N PRO A 258 -34.38 28.15 24.73
CA PRO A 258 -33.21 28.14 23.86
C PRO A 258 -32.44 29.47 23.81
N LYS A 259 -33.13 30.59 24.08
CA LYS A 259 -32.51 31.92 24.17
C LYS A 259 -31.55 32.09 25.34
N SER A 260 -31.57 31.20 26.33
CA SER A 260 -30.58 31.15 27.41
C SER A 260 -29.20 30.65 26.97
N LEU A 261 -29.13 29.95 25.84
CA LEU A 261 -27.88 29.47 25.24
C LEU A 261 -27.30 30.49 24.26
N HIS A 262 -28.16 31.10 23.41
CA HIS A 262 -27.80 32.28 22.62
C HIS A 262 -29.04 33.07 22.18
N PRO A 263 -29.03 34.42 22.15
CA PRO A 263 -30.21 35.22 21.79
C PRO A 263 -30.80 34.93 20.40
N THR A 264 -29.98 34.50 19.44
CA THR A 264 -30.42 34.11 18.08
C THR A 264 -30.91 32.66 17.97
N PHE A 265 -30.77 31.85 19.02
CA PHE A 265 -31.16 30.44 18.97
C PHE A 265 -32.67 30.28 19.19
N ASN A 266 -33.39 30.02 18.11
CA ASN A 266 -34.84 29.83 18.09
C ASN A 266 -35.30 28.38 18.44
N GLY A 267 -34.43 27.58 19.05
CA GLY A 267 -34.70 26.20 19.48
C GLY A 267 -34.38 25.13 18.44
N ILE A 268 -34.54 23.87 18.84
CA ILE A 268 -33.99 22.67 18.18
C ILE A 268 -34.19 22.58 16.66
N TRP A 269 -35.30 23.06 16.12
CA TRP A 269 -35.58 23.03 14.68
C TRP A 269 -34.53 23.80 13.86
N HIS A 270 -33.90 24.83 14.44
CA HIS A 270 -32.82 25.59 13.79
C HIS A 270 -31.60 24.70 13.52
N LEU A 271 -31.14 23.94 14.52
CA LEU A 271 -30.01 23.00 14.37
C LEU A 271 -30.32 21.89 13.37
N LEU A 272 -31.55 21.36 13.39
CA LEU A 272 -31.96 20.26 12.50
C LEU A 272 -32.01 20.66 11.02
N GLN A 273 -32.27 21.94 10.71
CA GLN A 273 -32.23 22.43 9.33
C GLN A 273 -30.79 22.64 8.82
N ILE A 274 -29.87 23.10 9.67
CA ILE A 274 -28.45 23.30 9.33
C ILE A 274 -27.80 21.95 9.00
N ARG A 275 -27.07 21.87 7.88
CA ARG A 275 -26.21 20.70 7.59
C ARG A 275 -24.94 20.76 8.43
N THR A 276 -24.52 19.59 8.90
CA THR A 276 -23.18 19.41 9.47
C THR A 276 -22.16 19.31 8.33
N SER A 277 -21.09 20.10 8.38
CA SER A 277 -20.01 20.06 7.37
C SER A 277 -19.35 18.66 7.29
N ARG A 278 -18.96 18.26 6.08
CA ARG A 278 -18.19 17.02 5.81
C ARG A 278 -16.94 16.93 6.71
N ARG A 279 -16.30 18.06 7.02
CA ARG A 279 -15.10 18.15 7.89
C ARG A 279 -15.32 17.53 9.28
N PHE A 280 -16.50 17.69 9.88
CA PHE A 280 -16.82 17.09 11.19
C PHE A 280 -17.10 15.58 11.11
N LEU A 281 -17.69 15.12 10.01
CA LEU A 281 -17.94 13.70 9.76
C LEU A 281 -16.64 12.93 9.48
N GLN A 282 -15.72 13.53 8.71
CA GLN A 282 -14.33 13.08 8.56
C GLN A 282 -13.57 13.09 9.90
N CYS A 283 -13.86 14.06 10.78
CA CYS A 283 -13.19 14.15 12.08
C CYS A 283 -13.47 12.96 13.02
N ARG A 284 -14.55 12.18 12.79
CA ARG A 284 -14.92 11.03 13.64
C ARG A 284 -14.37 9.68 13.15
N LEU A 285 -13.69 9.63 12.00
CA LEU A 285 -12.99 8.44 11.53
C LEU A 285 -11.47 8.64 11.61
N THR A 286 -10.76 7.58 12.02
CA THR A 286 -9.29 7.59 11.97
C THR A 286 -8.80 7.52 10.52
N PRO A 287 -7.65 8.13 10.18
CA PRO A 287 -7.12 8.09 8.82
C PRO A 287 -6.82 6.67 8.27
N GLU A 288 -6.75 5.63 9.12
CA GLU A 288 -6.68 4.24 8.67
C GLU A 288 -8.07 3.69 8.28
N VAL A 289 -9.11 4.02 9.06
CA VAL A 289 -10.50 3.61 8.81
C VAL A 289 -11.06 4.32 7.56
N GLU A 290 -10.80 5.62 7.44
CA GLU A 290 -11.20 6.44 6.29
C GLU A 290 -10.65 5.89 4.97
N ARG A 291 -9.33 5.67 4.89
CA ARG A 291 -8.69 5.10 3.69
C ARG A 291 -9.24 3.72 3.32
N LYS A 292 -9.57 2.87 4.32
CA LYS A 292 -10.19 1.56 4.08
C LYS A 292 -11.61 1.66 3.55
N LEU A 293 -12.42 2.59 4.06
CA LEU A 293 -13.76 2.84 3.52
C LEU A 293 -13.71 3.40 2.09
N HIS A 294 -12.80 4.33 1.81
CA HIS A 294 -12.59 4.84 0.46
C HIS A 294 -12.16 3.70 -0.49
N PHE A 295 -11.09 2.95 -0.18
CA PHE A 295 -10.66 1.80 -0.99
C PHE A 295 -11.79 0.79 -1.22
N LEU A 296 -12.58 0.47 -0.19
CA LEU A 296 -13.75 -0.38 -0.34
C LEU A 296 -14.75 0.21 -1.34
N ALA A 297 -15.11 1.50 -1.22
CA ALA A 297 -16.09 2.17 -2.07
C ALA A 297 -15.56 2.66 -3.44
N SER A 298 -14.26 2.57 -3.72
CA SER A 298 -13.65 3.07 -4.96
C SER A 298 -12.76 2.08 -5.73
N SER A 299 -12.44 0.92 -5.14
CA SER A 299 -11.47 -0.01 -5.75
C SER A 299 -11.87 -1.48 -5.65
N VAL A 300 -12.78 -1.85 -4.74
CA VAL A 300 -13.21 -3.25 -4.57
C VAL A 300 -14.39 -3.57 -5.49
N LYS A 301 -14.20 -4.55 -6.39
CA LYS A 301 -15.26 -5.06 -7.26
C LYS A 301 -16.38 -5.75 -6.45
N PHE A 302 -17.63 -5.49 -6.83
CA PHE A 302 -18.81 -6.09 -6.25
C PHE A 302 -18.82 -7.61 -6.47
N GLY A 303 -19.19 -8.36 -5.44
CA GLY A 303 -18.99 -9.81 -5.33
C GLY A 303 -17.65 -10.20 -4.69
N SER A 304 -16.62 -9.34 -4.73
CA SER A 304 -15.29 -9.62 -4.16
C SER A 304 -15.08 -9.04 -2.75
N GLN A 305 -16.06 -8.31 -2.20
CA GLN A 305 -15.89 -7.55 -0.96
C GLN A 305 -15.65 -8.38 0.32
N LYS A 306 -16.03 -9.67 0.35
CA LYS A 306 -16.14 -10.44 1.60
C LYS A 306 -14.86 -10.41 2.43
N ARG A 307 -13.69 -10.67 1.83
CA ARG A 307 -12.39 -10.66 2.55
C ARG A 307 -12.10 -9.32 3.23
N TYR A 308 -12.45 -8.21 2.59
CA TYR A 308 -12.25 -6.87 3.12
C TYR A 308 -13.26 -6.54 4.23
N GLN A 309 -14.50 -7.03 4.10
CA GLN A 309 -15.53 -6.91 5.14
C GLN A 309 -15.19 -7.73 6.38
N ASP A 310 -14.71 -8.96 6.22
CA ASP A 310 -14.25 -9.83 7.31
C ASP A 310 -13.08 -9.15 8.06
N TRP A 311 -12.03 -8.73 7.34
CA TRP A 311 -10.89 -7.99 7.91
C TRP A 311 -11.28 -6.69 8.64
N PHE A 312 -12.31 -5.99 8.17
CA PHE A 312 -12.80 -4.77 8.81
C PHE A 312 -13.61 -5.10 10.07
N GLN A 313 -14.45 -6.14 10.02
CA GLN A 313 -15.20 -6.65 11.17
C GLN A 313 -14.26 -7.10 12.29
N ASP A 314 -13.25 -7.93 11.96
CA ASP A 314 -12.31 -8.49 12.93
C ASP A 314 -11.46 -7.41 13.62
N LYS A 315 -11.12 -6.32 12.92
CA LYS A 315 -10.32 -5.22 13.50
C LYS A 315 -11.15 -4.15 14.22
N TYR A 316 -12.35 -3.82 13.74
CA TYR A 316 -13.10 -2.64 14.20
C TYR A 316 -14.46 -2.94 14.86
N PHE A 317 -14.94 -4.18 14.82
CA PHE A 317 -16.24 -4.59 15.39
C PHE A 317 -16.13 -5.78 16.37
N ALA A 318 -15.00 -5.89 17.06
CA ALA A 318 -14.67 -7.01 17.94
C ALA A 318 -15.07 -6.83 19.42
N THR A 319 -15.38 -5.61 19.88
CA THR A 319 -15.80 -5.35 21.28
C THR A 319 -17.21 -4.75 21.33
N PRO A 320 -17.94 -4.87 22.47
CA PRO A 320 -19.29 -4.31 22.61
C PRO A 320 -19.37 -2.80 22.33
N GLU A 321 -18.36 -2.05 22.74
CA GLU A 321 -18.23 -0.60 22.57
C GLU A 321 -18.03 -0.26 21.09
N SER A 322 -17.21 -1.04 20.38
CA SER A 322 -16.87 -0.80 18.99
C SER A 322 -18.04 -0.95 18.01
N HIS A 323 -19.20 -1.42 18.48
CA HIS A 323 -20.45 -1.33 17.73
C HIS A 323 -20.95 0.12 17.51
N SER A 324 -20.61 1.09 18.38
CA SER A 324 -21.04 2.49 18.25
C SER A 324 -20.55 3.14 16.94
N LEU A 325 -19.32 2.81 16.55
CA LEU A 325 -18.64 3.27 15.33
C LEU A 325 -19.45 3.04 14.05
N ARG A 326 -20.34 2.03 14.01
CA ARG A 326 -21.23 1.79 12.85
C ARG A 326 -22.08 3.00 12.49
N SER A 327 -22.54 3.78 13.47
CA SER A 327 -23.34 4.98 13.22
C SER A 327 -22.54 6.05 12.47
N ASP A 328 -21.26 6.23 12.77
CA ASP A 328 -20.43 7.27 12.18
C ASP A 328 -19.93 6.86 10.79
N LEU A 329 -19.57 5.57 10.61
CA LEU A 329 -19.26 4.99 9.30
C LEU A 329 -20.45 5.15 8.33
N ILE A 330 -21.68 4.95 8.79
CA ILE A 330 -22.89 5.17 7.98
C ILE A 330 -23.05 6.66 7.61
N ARG A 331 -22.91 7.59 8.55
CA ARG A 331 -22.96 9.04 8.23
C ARG A 331 -21.87 9.45 7.23
N PHE A 332 -20.66 8.91 7.38
CA PHE A 332 -19.54 9.16 6.48
C PHE A 332 -19.81 8.67 5.05
N ILE A 333 -20.25 7.40 4.88
CA ILE A 333 -20.57 6.83 3.56
C ILE A 333 -21.69 7.62 2.86
N ILE A 334 -22.63 8.17 3.63
CA ILE A 334 -23.76 8.94 3.10
C ILE A 334 -23.35 10.36 2.64
N ASN A 335 -22.54 11.07 3.44
CA ASN A 335 -22.30 12.52 3.27
C ASN A 335 -20.93 12.87 2.63
N VAL A 336 -19.93 11.99 2.78
CA VAL A 336 -18.53 12.23 2.37
C VAL A 336 -18.19 11.41 1.13
N ILE A 337 -18.60 10.14 1.07
CA ILE A 337 -18.40 9.31 -0.13
C ILE A 337 -19.53 9.58 -1.12
N HIS A 338 -19.31 10.47 -2.09
CA HIS A 338 -20.19 10.72 -3.24
C HIS A 338 -19.47 10.25 -4.53
N PRO A 339 -19.75 9.04 -5.06
CA PRO A 339 -19.06 8.50 -6.24
C PRO A 339 -19.42 9.23 -7.53
N SER A 340 -18.50 9.27 -8.50
CA SER A 340 -18.80 9.81 -9.84
C SER A 340 -19.78 8.93 -10.61
N ASN A 341 -20.39 9.47 -11.67
CA ASN A 341 -21.30 8.71 -12.54
C ASN A 341 -20.61 7.48 -13.16
N ASP A 342 -19.32 7.56 -13.47
CA ASP A 342 -18.55 6.43 -14.00
C ASP A 342 -18.38 5.32 -12.95
N MET A 343 -18.13 5.70 -11.69
CA MET A 343 -18.10 4.75 -10.57
C MET A 343 -19.47 4.11 -10.33
N LEU A 344 -20.56 4.89 -10.40
CA LEU A 344 -21.93 4.38 -10.28
C LEU A 344 -22.33 3.43 -11.42
N CYS A 345 -21.70 3.58 -12.61
CA CYS A 345 -21.87 2.69 -13.76
C CYS A 345 -20.87 1.52 -13.82
N SER A 346 -19.94 1.43 -12.86
CA SER A 346 -18.87 0.42 -12.82
C SER A 346 -19.28 -0.88 -12.11
N ASP A 347 -18.36 -1.83 -12.00
CA ASP A 347 -18.52 -3.02 -11.16
C ASP A 347 -17.95 -2.88 -9.74
N ILE A 348 -17.66 -1.66 -9.26
CA ILE A 348 -17.26 -1.38 -7.87
C ILE A 348 -18.43 -1.63 -6.90
N ILE A 349 -18.17 -2.04 -5.66
CA ILE A 349 -19.22 -2.21 -4.64
C ILE A 349 -19.95 -0.87 -4.35
N PRO A 350 -21.27 -0.80 -4.56
CA PRO A 350 -22.03 0.42 -4.33
C PRO A 350 -22.22 0.71 -2.83
N ARG A 351 -22.36 1.98 -2.48
CA ARG A 351 -22.50 2.48 -1.08
C ARG A 351 -23.59 1.76 -0.29
N TRP A 352 -24.71 1.45 -0.94
CA TRP A 352 -25.82 0.72 -0.31
C TRP A 352 -25.43 -0.70 0.12
N ALA A 353 -24.53 -1.38 -0.59
CA ALA A 353 -24.10 -2.73 -0.21
C ALA A 353 -23.16 -2.70 1.01
N ILE A 354 -22.33 -1.66 1.15
CA ILE A 354 -21.51 -1.43 2.35
C ILE A 354 -22.40 -1.16 3.56
N ILE A 355 -23.36 -0.23 3.44
CA ILE A 355 -24.33 0.08 4.51
C ILE A 355 -25.19 -1.13 4.87
N GLY A 356 -25.64 -1.90 3.86
CA GLY A 356 -26.40 -3.14 4.07
C GLY A 356 -25.63 -4.17 4.90
N TRP A 357 -24.32 -4.31 4.68
CA TRP A 357 -23.44 -5.13 5.52
C TRP A 357 -23.26 -4.54 6.93
N LEU A 358 -23.02 -3.24 7.07
CA LEU A 358 -22.86 -2.60 8.39
C LEU A 358 -24.10 -2.78 9.28
N ILE A 359 -25.30 -2.74 8.70
CA ILE A 359 -26.58 -2.93 9.39
C ILE A 359 -26.86 -4.41 9.66
N SER A 360 -26.68 -5.30 8.68
CA SER A 360 -26.98 -6.75 8.83
C SER A 360 -25.97 -7.51 9.69
N SER A 361 -24.73 -7.02 9.82
CA SER A 361 -23.71 -7.54 10.75
C SER A 361 -23.89 -7.06 12.20
N CYS A 362 -24.82 -6.13 12.48
CA CYS A 362 -24.95 -5.52 13.80
C CYS A 362 -25.85 -6.36 14.72
N THR A 363 -25.23 -7.11 15.63
CA THR A 363 -25.90 -7.94 16.65
C THR A 363 -26.42 -7.14 17.86
N ASN A 364 -25.78 -6.03 18.21
CA ASN A 364 -26.20 -5.15 19.31
C ASN A 364 -27.46 -4.36 18.90
N THR A 365 -28.54 -4.49 19.68
CA THR A 365 -29.86 -3.90 19.38
C THR A 365 -29.87 -2.37 19.43
N ILE A 366 -29.15 -1.76 20.38
CA ILE A 366 -29.03 -0.30 20.53
C ILE A 366 -28.23 0.26 19.35
N ALA A 367 -27.07 -0.33 19.06
CA ALA A 367 -26.26 0.07 17.90
C ALA A 367 -27.00 -0.17 16.57
N SER A 368 -27.83 -1.20 16.47
CA SER A 368 -28.71 -1.43 15.31
C SER A 368 -29.77 -0.34 15.16
N ALA A 369 -30.35 0.16 16.25
CA ALA A 369 -31.27 1.31 16.23
C ALA A 369 -30.54 2.61 15.84
N ASN A 370 -29.39 2.90 16.45
CA ASN A 370 -28.58 4.08 16.15
C ASN A 370 -28.06 4.06 14.70
N ALA A 371 -27.73 2.89 14.14
CA ALA A 371 -27.33 2.73 12.74
C ALA A 371 -28.48 3.04 11.76
N LYS A 372 -29.71 2.62 12.08
CA LYS A 372 -30.92 2.94 11.28
C LYS A 372 -31.26 4.42 11.38
N LEU A 373 -31.09 5.03 12.56
CA LEU A 373 -31.23 6.47 12.75
C LEU A 373 -30.19 7.24 11.91
N SER A 374 -28.91 6.85 11.93
CA SER A 374 -27.87 7.44 11.08
C SER A 374 -28.17 7.34 9.58
N LEU A 375 -28.77 6.23 9.13
CA LEU A 375 -29.13 6.01 7.72
C LEU A 375 -30.27 6.93 7.25
N PHE A 376 -31.29 7.12 8.08
CA PHE A 376 -32.44 7.97 7.74
C PHE A 376 -32.32 9.41 8.22
N TYR A 377 -31.20 9.82 8.84
CA TYR A 377 -31.09 11.10 9.53
C TYR A 377 -31.34 12.32 8.62
N ASP A 378 -30.82 12.30 7.38
CA ASP A 378 -31.07 13.37 6.40
C ASP A 378 -32.46 13.31 5.77
N TRP A 379 -33.12 12.13 5.77
CA TRP A 379 -34.48 12.00 5.27
C TRP A 379 -35.48 12.80 6.13
N LEU A 380 -35.25 12.84 7.45
CA LEU A 380 -36.15 13.50 8.41
C LEU A 380 -36.26 15.01 8.20
N PHE A 381 -35.28 15.64 7.53
CA PHE A 381 -35.20 17.11 7.37
C PHE A 381 -34.98 17.55 5.92
N PHE A 382 -35.21 16.64 4.96
CA PHE A 382 -34.85 16.84 3.56
C PHE A 382 -35.60 17.99 2.88
N ASP A 383 -34.86 19.01 2.48
CA ASP A 383 -35.30 20.18 1.73
C ASP A 383 -34.85 20.00 0.27
N PRO A 384 -35.71 19.73 -0.72
CA PRO A 384 -35.29 19.36 -2.08
C PRO A 384 -34.62 20.49 -2.88
N ILE A 385 -34.50 21.70 -2.31
CA ILE A 385 -33.73 22.83 -2.84
C ILE A 385 -32.26 22.77 -2.35
N LYS A 386 -32.01 22.16 -1.19
CA LYS A 386 -30.69 22.08 -0.53
C LYS A 386 -30.17 20.64 -0.50
N ASP A 387 -30.99 19.73 -0.02
CA ASP A 387 -30.88 18.27 0.07
C ASP A 387 -30.29 17.63 -1.20
N ASN A 388 -29.00 17.26 -1.18
CA ASN A 388 -28.41 16.46 -2.25
C ASN A 388 -28.98 15.02 -2.21
N ILE A 389 -29.41 14.50 -3.36
CA ILE A 389 -29.96 13.14 -3.53
C ILE A 389 -29.00 12.06 -3.01
N MET A 390 -27.69 12.29 -3.09
CA MET A 390 -26.66 11.37 -2.62
C MET A 390 -26.71 11.11 -1.11
N ASN A 391 -27.40 11.96 -0.33
CA ASN A 391 -27.59 11.79 1.10
C ASN A 391 -28.78 10.87 1.46
N VAL A 392 -29.70 10.60 0.51
CA VAL A 392 -30.89 9.77 0.76
C VAL A 392 -30.95 8.50 -0.09
N GLU A 393 -30.32 8.47 -1.28
CA GLU A 393 -30.26 7.27 -2.13
C GLU A 393 -29.81 5.98 -1.42
N PRO A 394 -28.85 5.96 -0.47
CA PRO A 394 -28.35 4.69 0.05
C PRO A 394 -29.41 3.98 0.89
N GLY A 395 -30.28 4.74 1.57
CA GLY A 395 -31.38 4.19 2.36
C GLY A 395 -32.40 3.44 1.50
N ILE A 396 -32.82 4.03 0.38
CA ILE A 396 -33.78 3.37 -0.52
C ILE A 396 -33.15 2.19 -1.27
N LEU A 397 -31.90 2.32 -1.70
CA LEU A 397 -31.21 1.26 -2.43
C LEU A 397 -30.91 0.04 -1.54
N VAL A 398 -30.55 0.22 -0.26
CA VAL A 398 -30.46 -0.89 0.71
C VAL A 398 -31.79 -1.64 0.76
N MET A 399 -32.91 -0.93 0.93
CA MET A 399 -34.24 -1.55 1.03
C MET A 399 -34.66 -2.24 -0.27
N TYR A 400 -34.45 -1.58 -1.41
CA TYR A 400 -34.86 -2.05 -2.74
C TYR A 400 -34.07 -3.27 -3.23
N HIS A 401 -32.75 -3.30 -3.04
CA HIS A 401 -31.95 -4.47 -3.41
C HIS A 401 -32.10 -5.62 -2.41
N SER A 402 -32.28 -5.34 -1.12
CA SER A 402 -32.40 -6.40 -0.10
C SER A 402 -33.73 -7.18 -0.19
N ILE A 403 -34.84 -6.57 -0.66
CA ILE A 403 -36.18 -7.18 -0.52
C ILE A 403 -36.30 -8.56 -1.19
N ARG A 404 -35.53 -8.80 -2.26
CA ARG A 404 -35.57 -10.06 -3.00
C ARG A 404 -34.85 -11.20 -2.27
N ASN A 405 -33.71 -10.93 -1.63
CA ASN A 405 -32.81 -11.96 -1.09
C ASN A 405 -32.75 -11.98 0.45
N HIS A 406 -32.83 -10.80 1.08
CA HIS A 406 -32.73 -10.60 2.54
C HIS A 406 -33.89 -9.71 3.03
N PRO A 407 -35.17 -10.16 2.88
CA PRO A 407 -36.35 -9.32 3.11
C PRO A 407 -36.48 -8.79 4.55
N SER A 408 -35.83 -9.42 5.54
CA SER A 408 -35.75 -8.94 6.92
C SER A 408 -35.07 -7.57 7.03
N VAL A 409 -34.03 -7.30 6.22
CA VAL A 409 -33.32 -6.02 6.19
C VAL A 409 -34.25 -4.91 5.69
N SER A 410 -34.93 -5.12 4.56
CA SER A 410 -35.93 -4.19 4.05
C SER A 410 -37.09 -3.99 5.04
N SER A 411 -37.55 -5.06 5.68
CA SER A 411 -38.66 -5.01 6.63
C SER A 411 -38.33 -4.16 7.85
N THR A 412 -37.17 -4.37 8.49
CA THR A 412 -36.80 -3.58 9.68
C THR A 412 -36.48 -2.12 9.36
N LEU A 413 -36.04 -1.82 8.13
CA LEU A 413 -35.80 -0.45 7.69
C LEU A 413 -37.10 0.30 7.36
N LEU A 414 -38.06 -0.35 6.69
CA LEU A 414 -39.38 0.24 6.41
C LEU A 414 -40.18 0.44 7.70
N ASP A 415 -40.16 -0.54 8.61
CA ASP A 415 -40.80 -0.41 9.93
C ASP A 415 -40.21 0.76 10.74
N PHE A 416 -38.87 0.84 10.79
CA PHE A 416 -38.17 1.94 11.45
C PHE A 416 -38.54 3.29 10.83
N LEU A 417 -38.54 3.41 9.50
CA LEU A 417 -38.88 4.66 8.80
C LEU A 417 -40.34 5.08 9.07
N CYS A 418 -41.29 4.14 9.06
CA CYS A 418 -42.68 4.42 9.40
C CYS A 418 -42.86 4.90 10.86
N ARG A 419 -42.09 4.35 11.81
CA ARG A 419 -42.18 4.71 13.23
C ARG A 419 -41.44 6.00 13.56
N ILE A 420 -40.24 6.22 13.01
CA ILE A 420 -39.38 7.36 13.39
C ILE A 420 -39.98 8.71 12.96
N MET A 421 -40.73 8.76 11.85
CA MET A 421 -41.46 9.97 11.44
C MET A 421 -42.36 10.54 12.54
N LYS A 422 -43.09 9.65 13.24
CA LYS A 422 -44.02 10.03 14.31
C LYS A 422 -43.33 10.26 15.65
N ASN A 423 -42.22 9.54 15.90
CA ASN A 423 -41.63 9.45 17.24
C ASN A 423 -40.35 10.28 17.45
N PHE A 424 -39.69 10.78 16.40
CA PHE A 424 -38.44 11.54 16.54
C PHE A 424 -38.65 12.87 17.31
N CYS A 425 -39.67 13.64 16.96
CA CYS A 425 -40.06 14.84 17.70
C CYS A 425 -41.51 15.20 17.45
N LEU A 426 -42.40 14.89 18.40
CA LEU A 426 -43.86 15.09 18.31
C LEU A 426 -44.26 16.51 17.88
N LYS A 427 -43.54 17.54 18.34
CA LYS A 427 -43.78 18.95 18.00
C LYS A 427 -43.60 19.29 16.51
N TYR A 428 -42.91 18.43 15.76
CA TYR A 428 -42.54 18.67 14.36
C TYR A 428 -42.89 17.49 13.44
N GLU A 429 -43.78 16.56 13.84
CA GLU A 429 -44.16 15.36 13.07
C GLU A 429 -44.50 15.68 11.60
N ASP A 430 -45.35 16.68 11.34
CA ASP A 430 -45.70 17.06 9.96
C ASP A 430 -44.52 17.50 9.11
N LYS A 431 -43.54 18.21 9.70
CA LYS A 431 -42.34 18.64 8.99
C LYS A 431 -41.40 17.46 8.72
N ILE A 432 -41.32 16.52 9.65
CA ILE A 432 -40.49 15.32 9.54
C ILE A 432 -41.08 14.37 8.49
N ARG A 433 -42.40 14.18 8.50
CA ARG A 433 -43.15 13.49 7.45
C ARG A 433 -42.94 14.14 6.09
N MET A 434 -42.98 15.47 6.01
CA MET A 434 -42.70 16.21 4.77
C MET A 434 -41.26 15.98 4.26
N GLY A 435 -40.25 15.93 5.14
CA GLY A 435 -38.88 15.59 4.76
C GLY A 435 -38.76 14.20 4.12
N VAL A 436 -39.38 13.19 4.74
CA VAL A 436 -39.37 11.80 4.20
C VAL A 436 -40.13 11.74 2.86
N TYR A 437 -41.25 12.46 2.74
CA TYR A 437 -41.99 12.61 1.50
C TYR A 437 -41.18 13.30 0.39
N ASN A 438 -40.49 14.40 0.70
CA ASN A 438 -39.58 15.09 -0.22
C ASN A 438 -38.46 14.16 -0.69
N SER A 439 -37.90 13.34 0.23
CA SER A 439 -36.89 12.34 -0.07
C SER A 439 -37.41 11.32 -1.10
N LEU A 440 -38.58 10.72 -0.85
CA LEU A 440 -39.22 9.76 -1.76
C LEU A 440 -39.56 10.38 -3.13
N ASN A 441 -40.09 11.60 -3.15
CA ASN A 441 -40.34 12.34 -4.39
C ASN A 441 -39.04 12.61 -5.17
N LYS A 442 -37.95 13.01 -4.50
CA LYS A 442 -36.66 13.29 -5.14
C LYS A 442 -35.99 12.02 -5.68
N ILE A 443 -36.13 10.91 -4.97
CA ILE A 443 -35.72 9.56 -5.39
C ILE A 443 -36.41 9.14 -6.70
N LEU A 444 -37.70 9.42 -6.84
CA LEU A 444 -38.47 9.14 -8.06
C LEU A 444 -38.17 10.15 -9.18
N GLU A 445 -38.05 11.45 -8.88
CA GLU A 445 -37.64 12.49 -9.84
C GLU A 445 -36.28 12.15 -10.49
N LYS A 446 -35.32 11.70 -9.68
CA LYS A 446 -33.97 11.31 -10.13
C LYS A 446 -33.86 9.87 -10.64
N GLN A 447 -34.96 9.12 -10.68
CA GLN A 447 -35.01 7.72 -11.13
C GLN A 447 -33.99 6.79 -10.43
N VAL A 448 -33.66 7.07 -9.16
CA VAL A 448 -32.81 6.22 -8.32
C VAL A 448 -33.43 4.82 -8.18
N ILE A 449 -34.75 4.76 -8.15
CA ILE A 449 -35.55 3.57 -8.46
C ILE A 449 -36.73 3.98 -9.37
N PRO A 450 -37.21 3.10 -10.26
CA PRO A 450 -38.24 3.48 -11.25
C PRO A 450 -39.64 3.64 -10.64
N ASN A 451 -39.94 2.98 -9.51
CA ASN A 451 -41.17 3.11 -8.73
C ASN A 451 -41.03 2.35 -7.39
N LEU A 452 -41.89 2.69 -6.43
CA LEU A 452 -41.87 2.14 -5.06
C LEU A 452 -42.63 0.81 -4.90
N GLN A 453 -43.51 0.44 -5.84
CA GLN A 453 -44.43 -0.70 -5.69
C GLN A 453 -43.73 -2.05 -5.42
N PRO A 454 -42.62 -2.44 -6.10
CA PRO A 454 -41.90 -3.70 -5.82
C PRO A 454 -41.34 -3.80 -4.40
N LEU A 455 -41.18 -2.67 -3.72
CA LEU A 455 -40.74 -2.58 -2.33
C LEU A 455 -41.94 -2.47 -1.39
N PHE A 456 -42.78 -1.45 -1.54
CA PHE A 456 -43.88 -1.14 -0.61
C PHE A 456 -45.01 -2.16 -0.61
N GLU A 457 -45.31 -2.80 -1.75
CA GLU A 457 -46.37 -3.82 -1.85
C GLU A 457 -45.83 -5.26 -1.85
N SER A 458 -44.52 -5.43 -1.69
CA SER A 458 -43.83 -6.71 -1.89
C SER A 458 -44.47 -7.85 -1.07
N PRO A 459 -44.81 -9.00 -1.67
CA PRO A 459 -45.41 -10.12 -0.95
C PRO A 459 -44.46 -10.77 0.07
N LYS A 460 -43.18 -10.35 0.08
CA LYS A 460 -42.17 -10.73 1.09
C LYS A 460 -42.19 -9.87 2.35
N LEU A 461 -42.95 -8.76 2.36
CA LEU A 461 -43.22 -8.00 3.58
C LEU A 461 -44.44 -8.60 4.30
N ASP A 462 -44.41 -8.58 5.63
CA ASP A 462 -45.56 -8.99 6.43
C ASP A 462 -46.81 -8.12 6.15
N ARG A 463 -47.98 -8.67 6.45
CA ARG A 463 -49.28 -8.01 6.29
C ARG A 463 -49.40 -6.74 7.13
N GLU A 464 -48.98 -6.76 8.40
CA GLU A 464 -49.10 -5.59 9.29
C GLU A 464 -48.17 -4.48 8.83
N LEU A 465 -46.93 -4.80 8.46
CA LEU A 465 -45.99 -3.83 7.90
C LEU A 465 -46.49 -3.22 6.59
N ARG A 466 -47.14 -4.00 5.70
CA ARG A 466 -47.76 -3.43 4.49
C ARG A 466 -48.98 -2.55 4.76
N ILE A 467 -49.71 -2.79 5.84
CA ILE A 467 -50.77 -1.88 6.30
C ILE A 467 -50.12 -0.57 6.82
N LEU A 468 -49.11 -0.67 7.66
CA LEU A 468 -48.38 0.48 8.20
C LEU A 468 -47.73 1.34 7.09
N ILE A 469 -47.12 0.72 6.08
CA ILE A 469 -46.57 1.42 4.89
C ILE A 469 -47.69 2.13 4.14
N ARG A 470 -48.81 1.45 3.85
CA ARG A 470 -49.96 2.05 3.17
C ARG A 470 -50.56 3.21 3.97
N GLU A 471 -50.60 3.13 5.30
CA GLU A 471 -51.11 4.21 6.14
C GLU A 471 -50.24 5.47 6.09
N ASN A 472 -48.92 5.30 6.11
CA ASN A 472 -47.96 6.41 6.14
C ASN A 472 -47.60 6.97 4.74
N PHE A 473 -47.83 6.20 3.67
CA PHE A 473 -47.37 6.53 2.30
C PHE A 473 -48.46 6.32 1.24
N ARG A 474 -49.73 6.66 1.55
CA ARG A 474 -50.92 6.42 0.68
C ARG A 474 -50.74 6.86 -0.78
N GLU A 475 -50.12 8.03 -0.96
CA GLU A 475 -49.85 8.67 -2.26
C GLU A 475 -48.83 7.90 -3.11
N PHE A 476 -47.97 7.09 -2.50
CA PHE A 476 -46.93 6.30 -3.18
C PHE A 476 -47.34 4.84 -3.45
N VAL A 477 -48.49 4.40 -2.94
CA VAL A 477 -48.98 3.01 -3.09
C VAL A 477 -50.25 2.93 -3.95
N SER A 478 -51.00 4.03 -4.07
CA SER A 478 -52.22 4.06 -4.89
C SER A 478 -51.87 4.39 -6.35
N PRO A 479 -52.36 3.63 -7.35
CA PRO A 479 -52.33 4.13 -8.73
C PRO A 479 -53.26 5.35 -8.82
N ALA A 480 -52.75 6.48 -9.31
CA ALA A 480 -53.52 7.71 -9.41
C ALA A 480 -54.70 7.55 -10.39
N THR A 481 -55.91 7.38 -9.85
CA THR A 481 -57.15 7.49 -10.63
C THR A 481 -57.26 8.92 -11.16
N PRO A 482 -57.47 9.13 -12.47
CA PRO A 482 -57.57 10.48 -13.03
C PRO A 482 -58.87 11.16 -12.59
N SER A 483 -58.81 11.93 -11.51
CA SER A 483 -59.85 12.88 -11.13
C SER A 483 -59.95 13.97 -12.21
N GLY A 484 -61.08 14.02 -12.91
CA GLY A 484 -61.20 14.81 -14.14
C GLY A 484 -61.31 16.33 -13.96
N ASN A 485 -61.18 17.02 -15.10
CA ASN A 485 -61.58 18.41 -15.35
C ASN A 485 -60.86 19.53 -14.57
N VAL A 486 -59.57 19.70 -14.84
CA VAL A 486 -59.05 21.03 -15.24
C VAL A 486 -58.20 20.85 -16.51
N GLY A 487 -58.28 21.78 -17.46
CA GLY A 487 -57.63 21.65 -18.77
C GLY A 487 -56.10 21.86 -18.74
N PRO A 488 -55.33 21.27 -19.69
CA PRO A 488 -53.88 21.36 -19.71
C PRO A 488 -53.37 22.69 -20.31
N PRO A 489 -52.33 23.31 -19.73
CA PRO A 489 -51.56 24.35 -20.41
C PRO A 489 -50.70 23.74 -21.52
N ILE A 490 -50.55 24.47 -22.64
CA ILE A 490 -49.92 23.97 -23.88
C ILE A 490 -48.43 24.32 -23.93
N TYR A 491 -47.57 23.32 -24.13
CA TYR A 491 -46.20 23.49 -24.67
C TYR A 491 -45.86 22.34 -25.65
N PRO A 492 -44.96 22.55 -26.63
CA PRO A 492 -44.88 21.74 -27.85
C PRO A 492 -44.08 20.43 -27.72
N PRO A 493 -44.30 19.45 -28.62
CA PRO A 493 -43.63 18.15 -28.58
C PRO A 493 -42.17 18.21 -29.05
N SER A 494 -41.31 17.41 -28.42
CA SER A 494 -39.98 17.04 -28.93
C SER A 494 -39.95 15.55 -29.28
N SER A 495 -39.18 15.18 -30.30
CA SER A 495 -39.27 13.88 -30.97
C SER A 495 -38.68 12.71 -30.17
N VAL A 496 -39.39 11.58 -30.20
CA VAL A 496 -38.91 10.30 -29.65
C VAL A 496 -38.03 9.60 -30.69
N ILE A 497 -36.78 9.34 -30.35
CA ILE A 497 -35.92 8.38 -31.06
C ILE A 497 -35.92 7.07 -30.27
N GLN A 498 -36.18 5.95 -30.96
CA GLN A 498 -36.21 4.62 -30.34
C GLN A 498 -34.77 4.11 -30.08
N ALA A 499 -34.50 3.70 -28.85
CA ALA A 499 -33.30 2.93 -28.50
C ALA A 499 -33.61 1.41 -28.53
N PRO A 500 -32.67 0.55 -28.96
CA PRO A 500 -32.94 -0.87 -29.16
C PRO A 500 -32.98 -1.68 -27.85
N VAL A 501 -33.93 -2.62 -27.77
CA VAL A 501 -34.07 -3.55 -26.63
C VAL A 501 -32.94 -4.59 -26.65
N PHE A 502 -32.01 -4.51 -25.70
CA PHE A 502 -31.04 -5.58 -25.44
C PHE A 502 -31.61 -6.66 -24.52
N LYS A 503 -31.19 -7.91 -24.75
CA LYS A 503 -31.77 -9.11 -24.13
C LYS A 503 -31.31 -9.32 -22.68
N LYS A 504 -32.27 -9.61 -21.79
CA LYS A 504 -32.01 -10.17 -20.45
C LYS A 504 -31.49 -11.60 -20.56
N GLU A 505 -30.26 -11.86 -20.12
CA GLU A 505 -29.76 -13.23 -19.88
C GLU A 505 -28.54 -13.27 -18.93
N ALA A 506 -27.71 -12.23 -18.89
CA ALA A 506 -26.50 -12.18 -18.05
C ALA A 506 -26.79 -12.12 -16.53
N ASP A 507 -27.71 -11.25 -16.10
CA ASP A 507 -27.95 -10.94 -14.66
C ASP A 507 -28.23 -12.18 -13.80
N GLN A 508 -28.94 -13.17 -14.35
CA GLN A 508 -29.34 -14.36 -13.60
C GLN A 508 -28.17 -15.23 -13.18
N ARG A 509 -27.03 -15.20 -13.90
CA ARG A 509 -25.84 -16.01 -13.56
C ARG A 509 -25.07 -15.43 -12.39
N SER A 510 -24.88 -14.12 -12.34
CA SER A 510 -24.25 -13.42 -11.20
C SER A 510 -25.05 -13.65 -9.89
N MET A 511 -26.39 -13.58 -9.97
CA MET A 511 -27.26 -13.82 -8.81
C MET A 511 -27.14 -15.22 -8.20
N HIS A 512 -26.82 -16.26 -8.99
CA HIS A 512 -26.64 -17.62 -8.45
C HIS A 512 -25.35 -17.76 -7.63
N GLN A 513 -24.27 -17.09 -8.06
CA GLN A 513 -22.98 -17.13 -7.35
C GLN A 513 -23.06 -16.39 -6.01
N SER A 514 -23.85 -15.32 -5.94
CA SER A 514 -24.16 -14.60 -4.69
C SER A 514 -24.85 -15.51 -3.66
N ALA A 515 -25.80 -16.35 -4.08
CA ALA A 515 -26.57 -17.21 -3.19
C ALA A 515 -25.71 -18.32 -2.53
N ALA A 516 -24.77 -18.90 -3.27
CA ALA A 516 -23.89 -19.96 -2.77
C ALA A 516 -22.97 -19.47 -1.63
N ILE A 517 -22.43 -18.25 -1.75
CA ILE A 517 -21.49 -17.67 -0.77
C ILE A 517 -22.21 -17.34 0.55
N PHE A 518 -23.45 -16.87 0.50
CA PHE A 518 -24.24 -16.60 1.71
C PHE A 518 -24.67 -17.88 2.46
N GLN A 519 -24.85 -19.01 1.78
CA GLN A 519 -25.22 -20.29 2.43
C GLN A 519 -24.10 -20.84 3.33
N GLN A 520 -22.84 -20.75 2.90
CA GLN A 520 -21.71 -21.29 3.67
C GLN A 520 -21.52 -20.58 5.03
N ALA A 521 -21.78 -19.27 5.08
CA ALA A 521 -21.70 -18.49 6.32
C ALA A 521 -22.78 -18.86 7.36
N GLN A 522 -23.93 -19.40 6.93
CA GLN A 522 -24.99 -19.85 7.85
C GLN A 522 -24.85 -21.33 8.24
N GLN A 523 -24.27 -22.19 7.39
CA GLN A 523 -24.08 -23.60 7.73
C GLN A 523 -23.11 -23.82 8.91
N GLN A 524 -22.10 -22.95 9.08
CA GLN A 524 -21.23 -22.98 10.26
C GLN A 524 -21.90 -22.52 11.57
N GLN A 525 -23.09 -21.90 11.53
CA GLN A 525 -23.81 -21.50 12.75
C GLN A 525 -24.75 -22.59 13.29
N HIS A 526 -24.98 -23.67 12.53
CA HIS A 526 -25.93 -24.72 12.89
C HIS A 526 -25.30 -25.99 13.48
N SER A 527 -23.98 -26.17 13.38
CA SER A 527 -23.23 -27.30 13.96
C SER A 527 -22.95 -27.14 15.46
N ASP A 528 -22.64 -25.92 15.90
CA ASP A 528 -21.96 -25.69 17.17
C ASP A 528 -22.92 -25.50 18.37
N PHE A 529 -24.24 -25.52 18.12
CA PHE A 529 -25.28 -25.32 19.13
C PHE A 529 -26.04 -26.60 19.53
N GLN A 530 -25.49 -27.78 19.29
CA GLN A 530 -26.12 -29.07 19.65
C GLN A 530 -25.45 -29.91 20.77
N HIS A 531 -24.54 -29.34 21.57
CA HIS A 531 -24.12 -29.94 22.85
C HIS A 531 -24.03 -28.87 23.95
N GLY A 532 -25.04 -28.77 24.83
CA GLY A 532 -25.04 -27.76 25.90
C GLY A 532 -26.36 -27.48 26.63
N GLN A 533 -27.37 -28.37 26.58
CA GLN A 533 -28.55 -28.20 27.44
C GLN A 533 -28.30 -28.74 28.85
N ASN A 534 -28.47 -27.89 29.86
CA ASN A 534 -28.75 -28.31 31.23
C ASN A 534 -29.72 -27.30 31.87
N HIS A 535 -30.56 -27.77 32.80
CA HIS A 535 -31.64 -26.99 33.40
C HIS A 535 -31.16 -25.78 34.21
N PHE A 536 -31.94 -24.68 34.17
CA PHE A 536 -32.71 -24.25 35.35
C PHE A 536 -33.97 -23.46 34.93
N GLN A 537 -35.07 -23.62 35.66
CA GLN A 537 -36.31 -22.86 35.45
C GLN A 537 -36.42 -21.67 36.40
N PRO A 538 -37.14 -20.58 36.03
CA PRO A 538 -37.37 -19.43 36.89
C PRO A 538 -38.49 -19.68 37.91
N HIS A 539 -38.48 -18.93 39.02
CA HIS A 539 -39.61 -18.81 39.95
C HIS A 539 -40.17 -17.38 39.98
N ASN A 540 -41.45 -17.27 40.33
CA ASN A 540 -42.30 -16.08 40.14
C ASN A 540 -42.28 -15.08 41.31
N SER A 541 -42.97 -13.95 41.06
CA SER A 541 -43.68 -13.07 42.02
C SER A 541 -42.81 -12.05 42.81
N THR A 542 -43.32 -10.89 43.23
CA THR A 542 -44.73 -10.42 43.28
C THR A 542 -44.87 -8.90 42.97
N THR A 543 -46.08 -8.48 42.61
CA THR A 543 -46.54 -7.07 42.42
C THR A 543 -47.05 -6.41 43.72
N VAL A 544 -46.72 -5.13 43.95
CA VAL A 544 -47.48 -3.99 44.57
C VAL A 544 -46.62 -2.72 44.27
N ASP A 545 -47.03 -1.52 43.84
CA ASP A 545 -48.32 -0.82 43.56
C ASP A 545 -48.76 0.27 44.59
N LEU A 546 -49.37 1.37 44.10
CA LEU A 546 -49.90 2.57 44.82
C LEU A 546 -48.85 3.43 45.59
N THR A 547 -48.99 4.75 45.88
CA THR A 547 -49.85 5.87 45.38
C THR A 547 -49.25 7.25 45.78
N GLU A 548 -49.51 8.27 44.98
CA GLU A 548 -49.81 9.70 45.29
C GLU A 548 -49.14 10.55 46.43
N ASN A 549 -48.88 11.82 46.03
CA ASN A 549 -49.20 13.09 46.73
C ASN A 549 -48.38 13.68 47.92
N SER A 550 -47.80 14.86 47.63
CA SER A 550 -48.11 16.18 48.27
C SER A 550 -47.08 16.94 49.14
N ALA A 551 -47.22 18.28 49.04
CA ALA A 551 -47.07 19.31 50.08
C ALA A 551 -45.70 19.70 50.67
N THR A 552 -45.23 20.83 50.15
CA THR A 552 -44.30 21.83 50.72
C THR A 552 -44.59 22.30 52.15
N ALA A 553 -43.56 22.37 52.99
CA ALA A 553 -43.29 23.38 54.03
C ALA A 553 -41.80 23.27 54.45
N GLY A 554 -41.07 24.28 54.92
CA GLY A 554 -41.35 25.71 55.08
C GLY A 554 -40.06 26.45 55.54
N ALA A 555 -40.11 27.79 55.63
CA ALA A 555 -39.06 28.62 56.25
C ALA A 555 -38.95 28.34 57.79
N VAL A 556 -37.98 28.81 58.58
CA VAL A 556 -37.20 30.07 58.58
C VAL A 556 -35.86 29.85 59.33
N ASP A 557 -34.83 30.67 59.12
CA ASP A 557 -34.28 31.65 60.10
C ASP A 557 -32.88 32.19 59.72
N SER A 558 -32.31 33.05 60.57
CA SER A 558 -31.53 34.23 60.18
C SER A 558 -30.17 34.33 60.89
N GLY A 559 -29.18 34.88 60.19
CA GLY A 559 -28.35 35.98 60.69
C GLY A 559 -27.25 35.74 61.76
N GLY A 560 -25.99 35.81 61.33
CA GLY A 560 -25.16 36.99 61.67
C GLY A 560 -23.91 36.82 62.56
N GLY A 561 -22.84 37.57 62.22
CA GLY A 561 -21.91 38.17 63.19
C GLY A 561 -20.39 38.07 62.95
N GLY A 562 -19.69 39.20 62.75
CA GLY A 562 -18.29 39.39 63.21
C GLY A 562 -17.26 40.13 62.30
N GLY A 563 -16.97 41.41 62.58
CA GLY A 563 -15.74 42.17 62.16
C GLY A 563 -15.70 42.69 60.70
N THR A 564 -15.61 43.98 60.31
CA THR A 564 -15.16 45.28 60.92
C THR A 564 -13.63 45.49 60.86
N ILE A 565 -13.08 46.53 60.20
CA ILE A 565 -12.90 47.96 60.61
C ILE A 565 -12.74 48.92 59.38
N ILE A 566 -12.74 50.26 59.58
CA ILE A 566 -12.95 51.35 58.58
C ILE A 566 -11.78 52.38 58.52
N SER A 567 -11.49 52.96 57.34
CA SER A 567 -10.79 54.28 57.12
C SER A 567 -10.64 54.69 55.64
N LEU A 568 -10.44 55.94 55.17
CA LEU A 568 -10.84 57.32 55.59
C LEU A 568 -10.53 58.37 54.45
N ILE A 569 -11.51 59.22 54.09
CA ILE A 569 -11.46 60.71 53.84
C ILE A 569 -10.81 61.38 52.57
N ASP A 570 -11.63 62.27 51.96
CA ASP A 570 -11.48 63.56 51.19
C ASP A 570 -10.77 63.83 49.81
N GLU A 571 -11.47 64.68 49.02
CA GLU A 571 -11.11 65.75 48.04
C GLU A 571 -10.15 65.54 46.82
N ASP A 572 -10.23 66.26 45.67
CA ASP A 572 -11.33 66.93 44.93
C ASP A 572 -10.92 67.37 43.46
N ASN A 573 -11.90 67.55 42.57
CA ASN A 573 -12.02 68.45 41.38
C ASN A 573 -11.01 68.53 40.17
N LYS A 574 -11.59 68.27 38.97
CA LYS A 574 -11.63 69.09 37.71
C LYS A 574 -10.63 69.00 36.52
N LEU A 575 -11.26 69.21 35.35
CA LEU A 575 -10.82 69.23 33.95
C LEU A 575 -9.80 70.33 33.56
N SER A 576 -9.08 70.18 32.42
CA SER A 576 -9.42 70.87 31.13
C SER A 576 -8.31 70.90 30.03
N ILE A 577 -8.74 71.10 28.76
CA ILE A 577 -8.07 71.81 27.64
C ILE A 577 -6.83 71.20 26.90
N ILE A 578 -7.06 70.75 25.65
CA ILE A 578 -6.42 71.09 24.34
C ILE A 578 -4.88 70.87 24.12
N PRO A 579 -4.43 70.40 22.91
CA PRO A 579 -3.03 70.05 22.60
C PRO A 579 -2.13 71.25 22.19
N PRO A 580 -0.83 71.01 21.89
CA PRO A 580 -0.42 71.03 20.47
C PRO A 580 0.79 70.12 20.07
N GLU A 581 1.01 70.04 18.75
CA GLU A 581 2.29 70.03 18.00
C GLU A 581 3.51 69.17 18.43
N SER A 582 3.98 68.34 17.48
CA SER A 582 5.41 68.26 17.13
C SER A 582 5.56 67.95 15.63
N ASN A 583 5.97 68.94 14.84
CA ASN A 583 6.18 68.86 13.39
C ASN A 583 7.53 68.23 13.00
N ASP A 584 7.54 67.55 11.86
CA ASP A 584 8.66 67.40 10.90
C ASP A 584 9.97 66.73 11.43
N VAL A 585 10.92 66.21 10.63
CA VAL A 585 11.38 66.56 9.26
C VAL A 585 11.85 65.29 8.51
N GLU A 586 11.20 65.01 7.36
CA GLU A 586 11.76 64.43 6.11
C GLU A 586 12.44 63.02 6.15
N THR A 587 12.74 62.34 5.02
CA THR A 587 12.72 62.74 3.60
C THR A 587 12.31 61.57 2.67
N GLU A 588 11.51 61.88 1.62
CA GLU A 588 11.44 61.27 0.25
C GLU A 588 11.35 59.73 0.03
N ALA A 589 10.66 59.21 -0.99
CA ALA A 589 9.77 59.76 -2.04
C ALA A 589 8.78 58.63 -2.45
N ALA A 590 7.48 58.88 -2.68
CA ALA A 590 6.85 59.36 -3.94
C ALA A 590 7.24 58.52 -5.18
N PHE A 591 6.34 58.06 -6.06
CA PHE A 591 5.03 58.55 -6.54
C PHE A 591 4.09 57.34 -6.82
N SER A 592 2.77 57.42 -7.07
CA SER A 592 1.65 58.39 -6.97
C SER A 592 0.41 57.62 -7.54
N GLU A 593 -0.77 57.57 -6.90
CA GLU A 593 -2.01 58.36 -7.17
C GLU A 593 -2.51 58.26 -8.64
N ASP A 594 -3.80 58.25 -8.98
CA ASP A 594 -4.94 59.03 -8.44
C ASP A 594 -6.11 58.23 -7.81
N ASP A 595 -6.98 58.98 -7.11
CA ASP A 595 -8.28 58.58 -6.55
C ASP A 595 -9.44 58.53 -7.58
N ASP A 596 -10.58 57.92 -7.22
CA ASP A 596 -11.88 58.64 -7.22
C ASP A 596 -13.04 57.84 -6.53
N ASP A 597 -13.30 58.21 -5.26
CA ASP A 597 -14.59 58.32 -4.52
C ASP A 597 -15.67 57.18 -4.44
N ALA A 598 -16.57 57.37 -3.46
CA ALA A 598 -17.96 56.88 -3.36
C ALA A 598 -18.26 55.43 -2.89
N ASN A 599 -17.90 55.17 -1.63
CA ASN A 599 -18.85 54.77 -0.56
C ASN A 599 -19.76 53.51 -0.79
N LYS A 600 -19.45 52.39 -0.12
CA LYS A 600 -20.35 51.23 0.05
C LYS A 600 -20.13 50.46 1.35
N GLU A 601 -21.20 49.79 1.81
CA GLU A 601 -21.25 49.06 3.08
C GLU A 601 -20.25 47.88 3.14
N ILE A 602 -19.46 47.81 4.21
CA ILE A 602 -18.64 46.63 4.53
C ILE A 602 -19.58 45.52 5.01
N LYS A 603 -19.82 44.52 4.17
CA LYS A 603 -20.30 43.20 4.61
C LYS A 603 -19.12 42.28 4.84
N SER A 604 -19.10 41.65 6.00
CA SER A 604 -18.21 40.53 6.30
C SER A 604 -18.44 39.39 5.31
N GLU A 605 -17.40 38.99 4.58
CA GLU A 605 -17.45 37.81 3.72
C GLU A 605 -17.49 36.54 4.59
N GLU A 606 -18.53 35.74 4.44
CA GLU A 606 -18.59 34.40 5.05
C GLU A 606 -17.70 33.45 4.24
N LEU A 607 -16.70 32.84 4.88
CA LEU A 607 -15.86 31.79 4.31
C LEU A 607 -16.68 30.50 4.10
N THR A 608 -17.45 30.48 3.01
CA THR A 608 -18.28 29.35 2.58
C THR A 608 -17.47 28.40 1.71
N ASP A 609 -17.29 27.17 2.21
CA ASP A 609 -16.46 26.08 1.66
C ASP A 609 -17.15 25.36 0.46
N ASP A 610 -17.84 26.12 -0.40
CA ASP A 610 -18.95 25.66 -1.27
C ASP A 610 -18.63 25.65 -2.79
N ASP A 611 -17.37 25.45 -3.19
CA ASP A 611 -16.95 25.41 -4.61
C ASP A 611 -17.46 24.18 -5.42
N ASP A 612 -18.10 23.21 -4.76
CA ASP A 612 -18.65 21.97 -5.36
C ASP A 612 -20.05 22.15 -6.01
N ASP A 613 -20.89 23.07 -5.53
CA ASP A 613 -22.37 23.01 -5.71
C ASP A 613 -22.94 23.95 -6.80
N LEU A 614 -22.20 24.18 -7.89
CA LEU A 614 -22.72 24.87 -9.09
C LEU A 614 -23.52 23.91 -10.02
N PRO A 615 -24.78 24.21 -10.37
CA PRO A 615 -25.53 23.38 -11.31
C PRO A 615 -24.92 23.46 -12.71
N LEU A 616 -24.60 22.31 -13.30
CA LEU A 616 -23.91 22.16 -14.60
C LEU A 616 -24.56 22.90 -15.79
N SER A 617 -25.83 23.29 -15.68
CA SER A 617 -26.52 24.14 -16.67
C SER A 617 -26.07 25.61 -16.66
N LYS A 618 -25.41 26.08 -15.58
CA LYS A 618 -24.82 27.43 -15.47
C LYS A 618 -23.29 27.45 -15.54
N VAL A 619 -22.61 26.33 -15.25
CA VAL A 619 -21.14 26.21 -15.36
C VAL A 619 -20.63 26.43 -16.79
N ARG A 620 -21.48 26.26 -17.81
CA ARG A 620 -21.13 26.53 -19.22
C ARG A 620 -20.97 28.01 -19.61
N LEU A 621 -21.20 28.96 -18.69
CA LEU A 621 -21.04 30.40 -18.94
C LEU A 621 -20.27 31.12 -17.80
N ARG A 622 -19.17 30.52 -17.35
CA ARG A 622 -17.98 31.30 -16.97
C ARG A 622 -16.86 30.93 -17.93
N GLU A 623 -16.29 31.94 -18.56
CA GLU A 623 -15.34 31.78 -19.65
C GLU A 623 -14.00 31.28 -19.10
N LYS A 624 -13.68 30.01 -19.36
CA LYS A 624 -12.31 29.74 -19.86
C LYS A 624 -12.14 30.67 -21.07
N PRO A 625 -11.04 31.41 -21.21
CA PRO A 625 -10.84 32.26 -22.37
C PRO A 625 -11.03 31.41 -23.61
N THR A 626 -11.96 31.80 -24.49
CA THR A 626 -12.08 31.15 -25.79
C THR A 626 -10.72 31.26 -26.45
N PRO A 627 -10.03 30.14 -26.77
CA PRO A 627 -8.84 30.25 -27.59
C PRO A 627 -9.26 30.97 -28.86
N GLU A 628 -8.50 31.99 -29.25
CA GLU A 628 -8.72 32.69 -30.51
C GLU A 628 -8.86 31.62 -31.61
N LYS A 629 -9.88 31.73 -32.47
CA LYS A 629 -10.01 30.78 -33.59
C LYS A 629 -8.84 31.03 -34.53
N VAL A 630 -7.75 30.31 -34.30
CA VAL A 630 -6.56 30.32 -35.16
C VAL A 630 -6.98 29.68 -36.48
N ASP A 631 -7.12 30.50 -37.53
CA ASP A 631 -7.49 30.03 -38.85
C ASP A 631 -6.45 29.04 -39.36
N LEU A 632 -6.84 27.76 -39.44
CA LEU A 632 -5.99 26.69 -39.95
C LEU A 632 -6.05 26.65 -41.48
N PRO A 633 -5.00 26.18 -42.16
CA PRO A 633 -5.01 25.96 -43.60
C PRO A 633 -6.21 25.10 -44.04
N ALA A 634 -6.86 25.47 -45.13
CA ALA A 634 -8.04 24.78 -45.66
C ALA A 634 -7.80 23.29 -45.99
N SER A 635 -6.54 22.87 -46.12
CA SER A 635 -6.13 21.46 -46.29
C SER A 635 -6.21 20.61 -45.02
N ILE A 636 -6.38 21.21 -43.83
CA ILE A 636 -6.51 20.49 -42.55
C ILE A 636 -7.64 21.02 -41.64
N SER A 637 -8.22 22.19 -41.92
CA SER A 637 -9.25 22.80 -41.07
C SER A 637 -10.45 21.86 -40.86
N ASP A 638 -11.05 21.35 -41.94
CA ASP A 638 -12.24 20.50 -41.90
C ASP A 638 -12.00 19.17 -41.17
N THR A 639 -10.85 18.52 -41.40
CA THR A 639 -10.50 17.25 -40.76
C THR A 639 -10.08 17.43 -39.31
N PHE A 640 -9.40 18.54 -38.96
CA PHE A 640 -9.09 18.87 -37.57
C PHE A 640 -10.34 19.26 -36.77
N GLU A 641 -11.22 20.13 -37.27
CA GLU A 641 -12.48 20.47 -36.59
C GLU A 641 -13.39 19.23 -36.47
N THR A 642 -13.37 18.33 -37.46
CA THR A 642 -14.02 17.02 -37.39
C THR A 642 -13.43 16.13 -36.28
N PHE A 643 -12.11 16.06 -36.12
CA PHE A 643 -11.47 15.34 -35.03
C PHE A 643 -11.77 15.95 -33.66
N VAL A 644 -11.63 17.27 -33.50
CA VAL A 644 -11.92 18.01 -32.26
C VAL A 644 -13.36 17.79 -31.80
N THR A 645 -14.30 17.72 -32.75
CA THR A 645 -15.73 17.48 -32.51
C THR A 645 -16.05 16.00 -32.21
N LYS A 646 -15.51 15.05 -32.99
CA LYS A 646 -15.94 13.63 -32.96
C LYS A 646 -15.00 12.69 -32.17
N ARG A 647 -13.79 13.13 -31.84
CA ARG A 647 -12.87 12.56 -30.83
C ARG A 647 -12.68 11.03 -30.89
N ASN A 648 -12.54 10.47 -32.09
CA ASN A 648 -12.36 9.02 -32.31
C ASN A 648 -11.23 8.72 -33.30
N SER A 649 -10.72 7.49 -33.29
CA SER A 649 -9.55 7.07 -34.09
C SER A 649 -9.72 7.31 -35.60
N PHE A 650 -10.90 7.03 -36.18
CA PHE A 650 -11.11 7.21 -37.62
C PHE A 650 -11.00 8.68 -38.04
N THR A 651 -11.57 9.60 -37.23
CA THR A 651 -11.45 11.04 -37.49
C THR A 651 -10.06 11.60 -37.20
N TRP A 652 -9.29 10.93 -36.33
CA TRP A 652 -7.90 11.26 -36.05
C TRP A 652 -6.98 10.80 -37.19
N GLU A 653 -7.16 9.57 -37.67
CA GLU A 653 -6.43 8.99 -38.80
C GLU A 653 -6.59 9.84 -40.06
N ALA A 654 -7.81 10.30 -40.38
CA ALA A 654 -8.07 11.20 -41.50
C ALA A 654 -7.31 12.54 -41.39
N PHE A 655 -7.28 13.16 -40.21
CA PHE A 655 -6.48 14.37 -39.99
C PHE A 655 -4.96 14.10 -40.12
N LEU A 656 -4.49 12.94 -39.65
CA LEU A 656 -3.07 12.59 -39.75
C LEU A 656 -2.62 12.36 -41.21
N GLU A 657 -3.49 11.84 -42.08
CA GLU A 657 -3.23 11.72 -43.53
C GLU A 657 -2.95 13.09 -44.15
N ASP A 658 -3.83 14.07 -43.93
CA ASP A 658 -3.65 15.45 -44.41
C ASP A 658 -2.39 16.09 -43.81
N PHE A 659 -2.29 16.07 -42.47
CA PHE A 659 -1.26 16.80 -41.71
C PHE A 659 0.16 16.29 -41.94
N ARG A 660 0.35 14.97 -42.14
CA ARG A 660 1.67 14.37 -42.43
C ARG A 660 2.32 14.93 -43.70
N SER A 661 1.51 15.36 -44.67
CA SER A 661 1.97 15.86 -45.97
C SER A 661 2.53 17.29 -45.93
N LEU A 662 2.13 18.10 -44.94
CA LEU A 662 2.31 19.55 -44.96
C LEU A 662 3.78 19.99 -44.84
N PRO A 663 4.26 20.89 -45.72
CA PRO A 663 5.59 21.49 -45.56
C PRO A 663 5.61 22.43 -44.35
N ALA A 664 6.81 22.68 -43.81
CA ALA A 664 7.02 23.58 -42.66
C ALA A 664 6.68 25.06 -42.92
N SER A 665 6.26 25.41 -44.14
CA SER A 665 5.80 26.74 -44.56
C SER A 665 4.27 26.81 -44.73
N ALA A 666 3.54 25.72 -44.50
CA ALA A 666 2.08 25.67 -44.61
C ALA A 666 1.37 25.86 -43.27
N VAL A 667 2.09 25.78 -42.14
CA VAL A 667 1.57 25.95 -40.78
C VAL A 667 2.58 26.80 -40.02
N ASP A 668 2.16 27.92 -39.43
CA ASP A 668 3.01 28.74 -38.55
C ASP A 668 3.11 28.15 -37.13
N ASP A 669 4.00 28.71 -36.29
CA ASP A 669 4.25 28.17 -34.95
C ASP A 669 3.03 28.32 -34.01
N ALA A 670 2.14 29.29 -34.22
CA ALA A 670 0.93 29.47 -33.43
C ALA A 670 -0.19 28.49 -33.84
N GLN A 671 -0.41 28.32 -35.15
CA GLN A 671 -1.26 27.26 -35.72
C GLN A 671 -0.78 25.87 -35.28
N LEU A 672 0.53 25.62 -35.31
CA LEU A 672 1.13 24.35 -34.89
C LEU A 672 0.93 24.12 -33.38
N GLN A 673 1.17 25.12 -32.53
CA GLN A 673 0.95 25.02 -31.09
C GLN A 673 -0.54 24.86 -30.72
N TYR A 674 -1.46 25.46 -31.49
CA TYR A 674 -2.90 25.25 -31.36
C TYR A 674 -3.28 23.78 -31.68
N VAL A 675 -2.75 23.22 -32.77
CA VAL A 675 -2.94 21.80 -33.13
C VAL A 675 -2.38 20.88 -32.05
N ILE A 676 -1.15 21.12 -31.59
CA ILE A 676 -0.50 20.33 -30.52
C ILE A 676 -1.32 20.35 -29.24
N SER A 677 -1.76 21.54 -28.79
CA SER A 677 -2.43 21.72 -27.50
C SER A 677 -3.81 21.06 -27.47
N ASN A 678 -4.60 21.23 -28.54
CA ASN A 678 -5.91 20.56 -28.67
C ASN A 678 -5.75 19.05 -28.84
N THR A 679 -4.76 18.59 -29.62
CA THR A 679 -4.45 17.17 -29.77
C THR A 679 -4.10 16.54 -28.43
N HIS A 680 -3.15 17.11 -27.68
CA HIS A 680 -2.75 16.62 -26.38
C HIS A 680 -3.94 16.52 -25.42
N LEU A 681 -4.79 17.55 -25.36
CA LEU A 681 -6.00 17.54 -24.54
C LEU A 681 -6.94 16.38 -24.91
N ILE A 682 -7.26 16.21 -26.19
CA ILE A 682 -8.18 15.15 -26.65
C ILE A 682 -7.58 13.76 -26.42
N LEU A 683 -6.29 13.56 -26.70
CA LEU A 683 -5.62 12.28 -26.48
C LEU A 683 -5.59 11.94 -24.99
N ARG A 684 -5.33 12.91 -24.10
CA ARG A 684 -5.40 12.72 -22.64
C ARG A 684 -6.82 12.44 -22.14
N GLU A 685 -7.81 13.22 -22.56
CA GLU A 685 -9.23 13.00 -22.21
C GLU A 685 -9.79 11.67 -22.73
N THR A 686 -9.13 11.02 -23.70
CA THR A 686 -9.55 9.75 -24.31
C THR A 686 -8.59 8.58 -24.06
N LEU A 687 -7.63 8.72 -23.12
CA LEU A 687 -6.79 7.61 -22.68
C LEU A 687 -7.63 6.49 -22.02
N PRO A 688 -7.29 5.20 -22.23
CA PRO A 688 -8.00 4.07 -21.64
C PRO A 688 -7.61 3.85 -20.17
N LEU A 689 -7.94 4.80 -19.29
CA LEU A 689 -7.61 4.80 -17.85
C LEU A 689 -8.21 3.62 -17.07
N GLN A 690 -9.14 2.85 -17.65
CA GLN A 690 -9.68 1.63 -17.08
C GLN A 690 -9.94 0.57 -18.16
N ASN A 691 -9.79 -0.71 -17.79
CA ASN A 691 -10.18 -1.88 -18.60
C ASN A 691 -9.51 -1.99 -19.99
N LEU A 692 -8.27 -1.53 -20.15
CA LEU A 692 -7.47 -1.73 -21.36
C LEU A 692 -7.29 -3.23 -21.70
N PHE A 693 -7.11 -4.09 -20.69
CA PHE A 693 -6.86 -5.52 -20.88
C PHE A 693 -8.16 -6.33 -20.83
N PRO A 694 -8.55 -7.04 -21.92
CA PRO A 694 -9.77 -7.83 -21.92
C PRO A 694 -9.61 -9.17 -21.17
N ASP A 695 -10.59 -9.55 -20.36
CA ASP A 695 -10.63 -10.81 -19.60
C ASP A 695 -10.33 -12.03 -20.47
N SER A 696 -10.92 -12.05 -21.68
CA SER A 696 -10.64 -13.05 -22.69
C SER A 696 -9.50 -12.60 -23.60
N LYS A 697 -8.28 -13.07 -23.30
CA LYS A 697 -7.08 -12.91 -24.13
C LYS A 697 -7.20 -13.53 -25.55
N THR A 698 -8.35 -14.10 -25.90
CA THR A 698 -8.65 -14.81 -27.15
C THR A 698 -9.89 -14.30 -27.90
N ASP A 699 -10.66 -13.37 -27.33
CA ASP A 699 -11.85 -12.79 -27.97
C ASP A 699 -11.45 -11.59 -28.85
N GLU A 700 -11.65 -11.74 -30.16
CA GLU A 700 -11.29 -10.74 -31.17
C GLU A 700 -12.12 -9.45 -31.06
N LYS A 701 -13.37 -9.50 -30.59
CA LYS A 701 -14.21 -8.31 -30.45
C LYS A 701 -13.72 -7.44 -29.29
N ASN A 702 -13.41 -8.07 -28.17
CA ASN A 702 -12.89 -7.38 -27.00
C ASN A 702 -11.44 -6.91 -27.20
N LEU A 703 -10.60 -7.70 -27.88
CA LEU A 703 -9.27 -7.25 -28.32
C LEU A 703 -9.34 -6.06 -29.28
N ALA A 704 -10.20 -6.09 -30.31
CA ALA A 704 -10.37 -4.97 -31.23
C ALA A 704 -10.90 -3.70 -30.54
N LYS A 705 -11.83 -3.84 -29.59
CA LYS A 705 -12.33 -2.73 -28.77
C LYS A 705 -11.23 -2.11 -27.88
N SER A 706 -10.27 -2.91 -27.38
CA SER A 706 -9.17 -2.36 -26.56
C SER A 706 -8.25 -1.40 -27.32
N ILE A 707 -8.24 -1.44 -28.66
CA ILE A 707 -7.40 -0.59 -29.52
C ILE A 707 -8.22 0.37 -30.43
N SER A 708 -9.38 0.82 -29.94
CA SER A 708 -10.28 1.74 -30.67
C SER A 708 -10.33 3.18 -30.11
N TYR A 709 -9.38 3.56 -29.25
CA TYR A 709 -9.24 4.93 -28.73
C TYR A 709 -8.34 5.78 -29.65
N PRO A 710 -8.48 7.13 -29.68
CA PRO A 710 -7.71 8.01 -30.58
C PRO A 710 -6.20 7.76 -30.62
N LEU A 711 -5.54 7.54 -29.48
CA LEU A 711 -4.10 7.26 -29.45
C LEU A 711 -3.71 5.99 -30.23
N PHE A 712 -4.57 4.95 -30.23
CA PHE A 712 -4.37 3.76 -31.07
C PHE A 712 -4.61 4.02 -32.57
N GLY A 713 -5.26 5.14 -32.92
CA GLY A 713 -5.32 5.64 -34.29
C GLY A 713 -3.98 6.21 -34.76
N LEU A 714 -3.25 6.93 -33.90
CA LEU A 714 -1.86 7.33 -34.21
C LEU A 714 -0.99 6.08 -34.47
N PHE A 715 -1.11 5.06 -33.64
CA PHE A 715 -0.31 3.84 -33.79
C PHE A 715 -0.70 3.02 -35.03
N ARG A 716 -1.99 2.98 -35.40
CA ARG A 716 -2.46 2.39 -36.67
C ARG A 716 -1.91 3.14 -37.87
N PHE A 717 -2.06 4.46 -37.87
CA PHE A 717 -1.53 5.34 -38.90
C PHE A 717 -0.02 5.14 -39.09
N LEU A 718 0.78 5.23 -38.03
CA LEU A 718 2.23 4.99 -38.05
C LEU A 718 2.60 3.55 -38.45
N TYR A 719 1.75 2.57 -38.15
CA TYR A 719 1.96 1.17 -38.55
C TYR A 719 1.73 0.95 -40.05
N GLU A 720 0.86 1.74 -40.67
CA GLU A 720 0.52 1.67 -42.10
C GLU A 720 1.39 2.62 -42.95
N ASN A 721 2.00 3.64 -42.36
CA ASN A 721 2.74 4.72 -43.04
C ASN A 721 4.21 4.84 -42.59
N GLU A 722 5.14 4.14 -43.25
CA GLU A 722 6.57 4.11 -42.86
C GLU A 722 7.47 5.22 -43.47
N ASP A 723 6.98 6.01 -44.43
CA ASP A 723 7.81 7.04 -45.09
C ASP A 723 8.07 8.28 -44.20
N LYS A 724 9.11 9.04 -44.55
CA LYS A 724 9.56 10.25 -43.85
C LYS A 724 8.50 11.36 -43.83
N SER A 725 7.81 11.51 -42.70
CA SER A 725 6.91 12.63 -42.40
C SER A 725 7.63 13.99 -42.42
N LYS A 726 6.88 15.09 -42.60
CA LYS A 726 7.40 16.46 -42.60
C LYS A 726 7.57 17.02 -41.17
N LYS A 727 8.34 18.12 -41.04
CA LYS A 727 8.65 18.77 -39.75
C LYS A 727 7.43 19.02 -38.84
N PRO A 728 6.27 19.54 -39.30
CA PRO A 728 5.12 19.78 -38.41
C PRO A 728 4.61 18.50 -37.73
N PHE A 729 4.55 17.40 -38.49
CA PHE A 729 4.20 16.08 -37.95
C PHE A 729 5.26 15.55 -36.99
N GLN A 730 6.54 15.76 -37.26
CA GLN A 730 7.62 15.36 -36.36
C GLN A 730 7.52 16.10 -35.01
N THR A 731 7.33 17.42 -35.02
CA THR A 731 7.09 18.21 -33.80
C THR A 731 5.87 17.71 -33.04
N LEU A 732 4.75 17.44 -33.74
CA LEU A 732 3.54 16.90 -33.12
C LEU A 732 3.76 15.52 -32.48
N LEU A 733 4.52 14.63 -33.13
CA LEU A 733 4.85 13.31 -32.59
C LEU A 733 5.74 13.43 -31.33
N THR A 734 6.77 14.27 -31.36
CA THR A 734 7.60 14.59 -30.19
C THR A 734 6.74 15.09 -29.02
N GLU A 735 5.87 16.08 -29.24
CA GLU A 735 5.03 16.66 -28.19
C GLU A 735 3.96 15.69 -27.66
N ILE A 736 3.51 14.72 -28.45
CA ILE A 736 2.67 13.62 -27.96
C ILE A 736 3.50 12.70 -27.05
N CYS A 737 4.71 12.30 -27.46
CA CYS A 737 5.54 11.38 -26.69
C CYS A 737 6.06 11.99 -25.37
N THR A 738 6.43 13.28 -25.37
CA THR A 738 6.92 13.97 -24.16
C THR A 738 5.81 14.29 -23.16
N ARG A 739 4.60 14.64 -23.63
CA ARG A 739 3.46 14.98 -22.73
C ARG A 739 2.60 13.77 -22.35
N ILE A 740 2.70 12.64 -23.06
CA ILE A 740 1.95 11.39 -22.81
C ILE A 740 2.96 10.22 -22.67
N PRO A 741 3.57 10.00 -21.50
CA PRO A 741 4.60 8.98 -21.29
C PRO A 741 4.06 7.54 -21.45
N GLU A 742 2.74 7.34 -21.41
CA GLU A 742 2.09 6.06 -21.66
C GLU A 742 2.21 5.62 -23.13
N THR A 743 2.51 6.55 -24.04
CA THR A 743 2.54 6.33 -25.50
C THR A 743 3.43 5.15 -25.89
N GLY A 744 4.62 5.03 -25.30
CA GLY A 744 5.59 4.00 -25.66
C GLY A 744 5.10 2.58 -25.35
N TYR A 745 4.65 2.32 -24.11
CA TYR A 745 4.12 1.00 -23.76
C TYR A 745 2.76 0.71 -24.40
N LEU A 746 1.92 1.72 -24.63
CA LEU A 746 0.65 1.55 -25.33
C LEU A 746 0.86 1.18 -26.81
N LEU A 747 1.95 1.64 -27.44
CA LEU A 747 2.35 1.18 -28.78
C LEU A 747 2.80 -0.30 -28.75
N LEU A 748 3.56 -0.73 -27.73
CA LEU A 748 3.94 -2.14 -27.59
C LEU A 748 2.71 -3.06 -27.40
N TYR A 749 1.74 -2.63 -26.58
CA TYR A 749 0.44 -3.29 -26.44
C TYR A 749 -0.32 -3.32 -27.76
N PHE A 750 -0.42 -2.19 -28.46
CA PHE A 750 -1.07 -2.06 -29.76
C PHE A 750 -0.50 -3.04 -30.79
N MET A 751 0.83 -3.05 -30.98
CA MET A 751 1.47 -3.94 -31.96
C MET A 751 1.14 -5.40 -31.69
N LYS A 752 1.16 -5.82 -30.41
CA LYS A 752 0.79 -7.18 -30.01
C LYS A 752 -0.68 -7.52 -30.31
N VAL A 753 -1.62 -6.61 -30.01
CA VAL A 753 -3.05 -6.83 -30.28
C VAL A 753 -3.34 -6.79 -31.78
N HIS A 754 -2.77 -5.82 -32.51
CA HIS A 754 -2.93 -5.66 -33.96
C HIS A 754 -2.45 -6.91 -34.70
N VAL A 755 -1.20 -7.35 -34.47
CA VAL A 755 -0.66 -8.60 -35.06
C VAL A 755 -1.61 -9.76 -34.79
N LYS A 756 -2.02 -9.98 -33.54
CA LYS A 756 -2.89 -11.09 -33.15
C LYS A 756 -4.25 -11.09 -33.85
N LEU A 757 -4.83 -9.92 -34.10
CA LEU A 757 -6.09 -9.77 -34.83
C LEU A 757 -5.92 -10.04 -36.33
N GLN A 758 -4.84 -9.54 -36.95
CA GLN A 758 -4.63 -9.70 -38.39
C GLN A 758 -4.20 -11.12 -38.78
N THR A 759 -3.31 -11.77 -38.00
CA THR A 759 -2.90 -13.17 -38.26
C THR A 759 -4.08 -14.14 -38.26
N ARG A 760 -5.15 -13.85 -37.50
CA ARG A 760 -6.39 -14.63 -37.52
C ARG A 760 -7.29 -14.32 -38.72
N LYS A 761 -7.35 -13.06 -39.16
CA LYS A 761 -8.13 -12.66 -40.35
C LYS A 761 -7.53 -13.21 -41.66
N ASN A 762 -6.20 -13.24 -41.77
CA ASN A 762 -5.53 -13.77 -42.96
C ASN A 762 -4.29 -14.59 -42.57
N ALA A 763 -4.46 -15.90 -42.37
CA ALA A 763 -3.37 -16.82 -42.05
C ALA A 763 -2.30 -16.95 -43.15
N GLN A 764 -2.56 -16.46 -44.37
CA GLN A 764 -1.59 -16.46 -45.47
C GLN A 764 -0.72 -15.19 -45.52
N GLN A 765 -1.05 -14.14 -44.74
CA GLN A 765 -0.23 -12.94 -44.58
C GLN A 765 0.03 -12.69 -43.10
N ALA A 766 1.11 -13.26 -42.58
CA ALA A 766 1.55 -13.07 -41.20
C ALA A 766 2.04 -11.63 -40.97
N THR A 767 1.12 -10.76 -40.51
CA THR A 767 1.41 -9.42 -39.98
C THR A 767 2.48 -9.49 -38.88
N GLN A 768 3.48 -8.63 -38.93
CA GLN A 768 4.69 -8.72 -38.09
C GLN A 768 4.74 -7.62 -37.02
N PHE A 769 5.49 -7.86 -35.94
CA PHE A 769 5.69 -6.86 -34.89
C PHE A 769 6.75 -5.84 -35.36
N LYS A 770 6.31 -4.72 -35.93
CA LYS A 770 7.17 -3.71 -36.57
C LYS A 770 7.97 -2.86 -35.56
N THR A 771 9.07 -3.39 -35.04
CA THR A 771 9.99 -2.70 -34.11
C THR A 771 10.51 -1.34 -34.61
N ASN A 772 10.54 -1.12 -35.93
CA ASN A 772 10.86 0.19 -36.52
C ASN A 772 9.94 1.32 -36.06
N ILE A 773 8.65 1.06 -35.80
CA ILE A 773 7.71 2.10 -35.33
C ILE A 773 8.06 2.52 -33.90
N TYR A 774 8.41 1.56 -33.05
CA TYR A 774 8.86 1.87 -31.70
C TYR A 774 10.15 2.71 -31.70
N ARG A 775 11.06 2.46 -32.65
CA ARG A 775 12.21 3.34 -32.89
C ARG A 775 11.78 4.76 -33.29
N LEU A 776 10.77 4.95 -34.13
CA LEU A 776 10.28 6.30 -34.48
C LEU A 776 9.78 7.10 -33.25
N LEU A 777 9.31 6.43 -32.19
CA LEU A 777 8.96 7.10 -30.93
C LEU A 777 10.22 7.42 -30.10
N CYS A 778 11.20 6.52 -30.05
CA CYS A 778 12.50 6.77 -29.39
C CYS A 778 13.23 7.96 -30.05
N ASP A 779 13.32 7.93 -31.38
CA ASP A 779 13.89 8.99 -32.22
C ASP A 779 13.16 10.33 -32.05
N ALA A 780 11.88 10.33 -31.66
CA ALA A 780 11.08 11.53 -31.42
C ALA A 780 11.31 12.15 -30.03
N VAL A 781 11.95 11.45 -29.10
CA VAL A 781 12.32 11.95 -27.75
C VAL A 781 13.84 12.00 -27.49
N ASP A 782 14.66 11.65 -28.50
CA ASP A 782 16.13 11.57 -28.44
C ASP A 782 16.67 10.59 -27.37
N GLU A 783 15.91 9.52 -27.09
CA GLU A 783 16.32 8.41 -26.22
C GLU A 783 16.80 7.20 -27.04
N LYS A 784 17.64 6.34 -26.44
CA LYS A 784 17.97 5.03 -27.05
C LYS A 784 16.87 4.02 -26.77
N ILE A 785 16.67 3.09 -27.71
CA ILE A 785 15.72 1.97 -27.59
C ILE A 785 15.88 1.21 -26.27
N ASP A 786 17.12 0.96 -25.82
CA ASP A 786 17.39 0.20 -24.59
C ASP A 786 16.89 0.96 -23.33
N ASP A 787 17.10 2.28 -23.32
CA ASP A 787 16.70 3.17 -22.23
C ASP A 787 15.16 3.36 -22.23
N SER A 788 14.57 3.69 -23.39
CA SER A 788 13.12 3.85 -23.57
C SER A 788 12.33 2.58 -23.27
N LEU A 789 12.81 1.41 -23.75
CA LEU A 789 12.13 0.13 -23.55
C LEU A 789 12.10 -0.26 -22.06
N THR A 790 13.14 0.09 -21.32
CA THR A 790 13.21 -0.13 -19.87
C THR A 790 12.29 0.83 -19.13
N ARG A 791 12.31 2.13 -19.47
CA ARG A 791 11.41 3.17 -18.92
C ARG A 791 9.92 2.86 -19.18
N ASP A 792 9.56 2.48 -20.40
CA ASP A 792 8.19 2.15 -20.80
C ASP A 792 7.66 0.89 -20.10
N LEU A 793 8.51 -0.14 -19.93
CA LEU A 793 8.10 -1.40 -19.32
C LEU A 793 8.07 -1.34 -17.79
N ASP A 794 8.92 -0.53 -17.16
CA ASP A 794 8.81 -0.18 -15.73
C ASP A 794 7.49 0.58 -15.43
N LEU A 795 7.10 1.50 -16.32
CA LEU A 795 5.81 2.19 -16.23
C LEU A 795 4.62 1.24 -16.45
N LEU A 796 4.69 0.34 -17.44
CA LEU A 796 3.66 -0.67 -17.70
C LEU A 796 3.54 -1.71 -16.56
N GLU A 797 4.63 -2.06 -15.90
CA GLU A 797 4.61 -2.97 -14.75
C GLU A 797 3.78 -2.39 -13.60
N LYS A 798 4.03 -1.11 -13.29
CA LYS A 798 3.32 -0.32 -12.25
C LYS A 798 1.85 -0.09 -12.57
N GLU A 799 1.52 0.23 -13.83
CA GLU A 799 0.14 0.45 -14.28
C GLU A 799 -0.65 -0.86 -14.44
N ASN A 800 -0.05 -1.90 -15.04
CA ASN A 800 -0.72 -3.18 -15.25
C ASN A 800 0.26 -4.36 -15.48
N THR A 801 0.69 -4.95 -14.37
CA THR A 801 1.52 -6.18 -14.34
C THR A 801 0.96 -7.32 -15.20
N ALA A 802 -0.37 -7.44 -15.34
CA ALA A 802 -0.99 -8.50 -16.13
C ALA A 802 -0.89 -8.28 -17.65
N ILE A 803 -0.79 -7.03 -18.11
CA ILE A 803 -0.39 -6.68 -19.48
C ILE A 803 1.12 -6.88 -19.65
N PHE A 804 1.94 -6.36 -18.74
CA PHE A 804 3.40 -6.51 -18.77
C PHE A 804 3.83 -7.97 -18.94
N LEU A 805 3.41 -8.85 -18.04
CA LEU A 805 3.74 -10.29 -18.08
C LEU A 805 3.12 -11.02 -19.28
N TRP A 806 2.03 -10.49 -19.86
CA TRP A 806 1.50 -11.02 -21.12
C TRP A 806 2.35 -10.60 -22.31
N LEU A 807 2.81 -9.35 -22.35
CA LEU A 807 3.60 -8.74 -23.43
C LEU A 807 5.06 -9.24 -23.47
N LEU A 808 5.63 -9.59 -22.31
CA LEU A 808 7.03 -9.97 -22.11
C LEU A 808 7.62 -10.95 -23.16
N PRO A 809 6.95 -12.06 -23.56
CA PRO A 809 7.50 -13.00 -24.55
C PRO A 809 7.63 -12.43 -25.96
N ASP A 810 6.87 -11.38 -26.30
CA ASP A 810 7.00 -10.67 -27.58
C ASP A 810 8.14 -9.66 -27.49
N VAL A 811 8.25 -8.89 -26.41
CA VAL A 811 9.38 -7.96 -26.18
C VAL A 811 10.72 -8.68 -26.30
N TYR A 812 10.92 -9.78 -25.58
CA TYR A 812 12.16 -10.55 -25.62
C TYR A 812 12.40 -11.26 -26.96
N ARG A 813 11.36 -11.48 -27.78
CA ARG A 813 11.49 -12.06 -29.12
C ARG A 813 11.87 -11.03 -30.17
N GLU A 814 11.38 -9.81 -30.07
CA GLU A 814 11.57 -8.78 -31.11
C GLU A 814 12.72 -7.82 -30.78
N PHE A 815 12.90 -7.44 -29.52
CA PHE A 815 13.99 -6.57 -29.03
C PHE A 815 15.16 -7.37 -28.44
N LYS A 816 15.56 -8.48 -29.09
CA LYS A 816 16.56 -9.43 -28.57
C LYS A 816 17.89 -8.81 -28.14
N ALA A 817 18.33 -7.73 -28.78
CA ALA A 817 19.58 -7.04 -28.45
C ALA A 817 19.48 -6.17 -27.19
N SER A 818 18.29 -5.62 -26.92
CA SER A 818 18.00 -4.69 -25.81
C SER A 818 17.50 -5.39 -24.55
N ALA A 819 16.89 -6.58 -24.71
CA ALA A 819 16.22 -7.29 -23.63
C ALA A 819 17.00 -8.48 -23.06
N ILE A 820 17.71 -9.27 -23.89
CA ILE A 820 18.38 -10.49 -23.42
C ILE A 820 19.63 -10.11 -22.62
N ASN A 821 19.71 -10.60 -21.38
CA ASN A 821 20.69 -10.20 -20.37
C ASN A 821 20.60 -8.72 -19.92
N ASN A 822 19.45 -8.06 -20.09
CA ASN A 822 19.22 -6.75 -19.49
C ASN A 822 18.83 -6.93 -18.01
N SER A 823 19.75 -6.63 -17.09
CA SER A 823 19.55 -6.79 -15.65
C SER A 823 18.38 -5.95 -15.10
N GLU A 824 18.08 -4.80 -15.70
CA GLU A 824 17.00 -3.92 -15.22
C GLU A 824 15.62 -4.43 -15.64
N LEU A 825 15.45 -4.81 -16.92
CA LEU A 825 14.25 -5.52 -17.40
C LEU A 825 14.04 -6.87 -16.68
N LEU A 826 15.13 -7.56 -16.34
CA LEU A 826 15.09 -8.75 -15.51
C LEU A 826 14.58 -8.41 -14.08
N ARG A 827 15.07 -7.34 -13.45
CA ARG A 827 14.60 -6.91 -12.12
C ARG A 827 13.15 -6.44 -12.12
N ILE A 828 12.72 -5.69 -13.13
CA ILE A 828 11.29 -5.33 -13.35
C ILE A 828 10.44 -6.61 -13.47
N THR A 829 10.96 -7.64 -14.14
CA THR A 829 10.28 -8.95 -14.22
C THR A 829 10.23 -9.67 -12.86
N LEU A 830 11.32 -9.65 -12.09
CA LEU A 830 11.43 -10.42 -10.84
C LEU A 830 10.63 -9.81 -9.68
N ARG A 831 10.53 -8.47 -9.59
CA ARG A 831 9.83 -7.80 -8.49
C ARG A 831 8.31 -7.97 -8.51
N CYS A 832 7.72 -8.25 -9.68
CA CYS A 832 6.28 -8.15 -9.92
C CYS A 832 5.55 -9.51 -10.08
N ILE A 833 6.28 -10.63 -10.09
CA ILE A 833 5.73 -11.97 -10.30
C ILE A 833 5.32 -12.66 -8.99
N ASP A 834 4.17 -13.34 -8.99
CA ASP A 834 3.85 -14.35 -7.97
C ASP A 834 4.30 -15.77 -8.41
N ALA A 835 4.14 -16.77 -7.53
CA ALA A 835 4.51 -18.15 -7.85
C ALA A 835 3.73 -18.78 -9.03
N LYS A 836 2.55 -18.26 -9.39
CA LYS A 836 1.80 -18.66 -10.60
C LYS A 836 2.41 -18.01 -11.84
N ASN A 837 2.78 -16.73 -11.74
CA ASN A 837 3.45 -16.01 -12.82
C ASN A 837 4.83 -16.61 -13.12
N LEU A 838 5.64 -16.89 -12.08
CA LEU A 838 6.93 -17.57 -12.22
C LEU A 838 6.80 -18.89 -12.98
N ARG A 839 5.84 -19.75 -12.57
CA ARG A 839 5.51 -21.00 -13.26
C ARG A 839 5.16 -20.76 -14.73
N ASP A 840 4.34 -19.76 -15.04
CA ASP A 840 3.93 -19.47 -16.41
C ASP A 840 5.08 -18.91 -17.26
N LEU A 841 6.00 -18.13 -16.68
CA LEU A 841 7.26 -17.73 -17.32
C LEU A 841 8.16 -18.93 -17.58
N MET A 842 8.35 -19.84 -16.61
CA MET A 842 9.09 -21.09 -16.79
C MET A 842 8.48 -21.94 -17.92
N TYR A 843 7.14 -21.99 -18.03
CA TYR A 843 6.45 -22.65 -19.15
C TYR A 843 6.72 -21.95 -20.50
N TYR A 844 6.81 -20.63 -20.56
CA TYR A 844 7.21 -19.94 -21.80
C TYR A 844 8.67 -20.18 -22.17
N VAL A 845 9.58 -20.27 -21.20
CA VAL A 845 10.99 -20.63 -21.41
C VAL A 845 11.09 -22.06 -21.95
N ALA A 846 10.50 -23.04 -21.27
CA ALA A 846 10.51 -24.45 -21.69
C ALA A 846 9.81 -24.70 -23.04
N GLN A 847 8.91 -23.80 -23.47
CA GLN A 847 8.28 -23.82 -24.80
C GLN A 847 9.07 -23.05 -25.88
N GLY A 848 10.25 -22.50 -25.57
CA GLY A 848 11.05 -21.69 -26.48
C GLY A 848 10.41 -20.35 -26.87
N LYS A 849 9.41 -19.88 -26.11
CA LYS A 849 8.66 -18.63 -26.37
C LYS A 849 9.25 -17.43 -25.65
N LEU A 850 10.04 -17.66 -24.60
CA LEU A 850 10.74 -16.65 -23.82
C LEU A 850 12.20 -17.07 -23.67
N THR A 851 13.12 -16.10 -23.67
CA THR A 851 14.55 -16.32 -23.42
C THR A 851 15.07 -15.07 -22.74
N LEU A 852 15.23 -15.10 -21.42
CA LEU A 852 15.60 -13.93 -20.62
C LEU A 852 17.09 -13.60 -20.73
N PHE A 853 17.93 -14.63 -20.91
CA PHE A 853 19.38 -14.53 -20.90
C PHE A 853 20.02 -15.65 -21.74
N LYS A 854 21.33 -15.51 -21.99
CA LYS A 854 22.19 -16.46 -22.69
C LYS A 854 23.50 -16.63 -21.90
N SER A 855 24.33 -17.60 -22.27
CA SER A 855 25.67 -17.80 -21.69
C SER A 855 26.48 -16.50 -21.60
N ASP A 856 26.36 -15.68 -22.64
CA ASP A 856 27.12 -14.46 -22.82
C ASP A 856 26.32 -13.31 -22.19
N GLY A 857 26.64 -12.95 -20.94
CA GLY A 857 25.99 -11.89 -20.16
C GLY A 857 25.24 -12.34 -18.90
N LEU A 858 24.78 -13.60 -18.83
CA LEU A 858 24.07 -14.13 -17.64
C LEU A 858 24.86 -14.00 -16.33
N VAL A 859 26.19 -14.13 -16.37
CA VAL A 859 27.05 -14.02 -15.19
C VAL A 859 26.89 -12.65 -14.51
N ASP A 860 26.76 -11.60 -15.30
CA ASP A 860 26.67 -10.22 -14.81
C ASP A 860 25.26 -9.93 -14.28
N CYS A 861 24.20 -10.41 -14.96
CA CYS A 861 22.84 -10.40 -14.40
C CYS A 861 22.74 -11.12 -13.04
N ILE A 862 23.48 -12.22 -12.86
CA ILE A 862 23.53 -12.91 -11.57
C ILE A 862 24.30 -12.10 -10.53
N ARG A 863 25.42 -11.45 -10.88
CA ARG A 863 26.16 -10.54 -9.97
C ARG A 863 25.28 -9.40 -9.47
N ASP A 864 24.56 -8.73 -10.37
CA ASP A 864 23.61 -7.67 -10.00
C ASP A 864 22.55 -8.21 -9.04
N SER A 865 22.03 -9.41 -9.32
CA SER A 865 20.99 -10.07 -8.52
C SER A 865 21.40 -10.43 -7.09
N LEU A 866 22.70 -10.49 -6.76
CA LEU A 866 23.15 -10.74 -5.38
C LEU A 866 22.73 -9.64 -4.40
N THR A 867 22.28 -8.49 -4.91
CA THR A 867 21.72 -7.36 -4.15
C THR A 867 20.19 -7.34 -4.09
N TYR A 868 19.51 -8.25 -4.78
CA TYR A 868 18.04 -8.28 -4.92
C TYR A 868 17.41 -8.99 -3.72
N GLU A 869 16.10 -8.83 -3.51
CA GLU A 869 15.39 -9.46 -2.41
C GLU A 869 15.41 -10.99 -2.51
N THR A 870 15.30 -11.69 -1.37
CA THR A 870 15.28 -13.16 -1.30
C THR A 870 14.32 -13.78 -2.32
N PHE A 871 13.10 -13.25 -2.47
CA PHE A 871 12.14 -13.80 -3.43
C PHE A 871 12.52 -13.52 -4.90
N GLU A 872 13.02 -12.33 -5.21
CA GLU A 872 13.56 -12.00 -6.55
C GLU A 872 14.70 -12.96 -6.92
N GLN A 873 15.64 -13.23 -6.01
CA GLN A 873 16.73 -14.18 -6.22
C GLN A 873 16.21 -15.62 -6.40
N LEU A 874 15.32 -16.09 -5.52
CA LEU A 874 14.73 -17.44 -5.64
C LEU A 874 14.00 -17.64 -6.98
N CYS A 875 13.28 -16.61 -7.46
CA CYS A 875 12.63 -16.59 -8.77
C CYS A 875 13.66 -16.65 -9.92
N LEU A 876 14.73 -15.84 -9.86
CA LEU A 876 15.79 -15.85 -10.86
C LEU A 876 16.42 -17.22 -10.99
N TRP A 877 16.78 -17.87 -9.88
CA TRP A 877 17.43 -19.17 -9.92
C TRP A 877 16.53 -20.28 -10.49
N GLN A 878 15.20 -20.21 -10.30
CA GLN A 878 14.27 -21.12 -10.99
C GLN A 878 14.18 -20.84 -12.49
N LEU A 879 14.25 -19.57 -12.90
CA LEU A 879 14.33 -19.20 -14.32
C LEU A 879 15.66 -19.64 -14.95
N VAL A 880 16.79 -19.55 -14.23
CA VAL A 880 18.12 -20.04 -14.68
C VAL A 880 18.08 -21.55 -14.88
N GLN A 881 17.47 -22.28 -13.94
CA GLN A 881 17.24 -23.72 -14.09
C GLN A 881 16.31 -24.04 -15.28
N ALA A 882 15.26 -23.25 -15.52
CA ALA A 882 14.31 -23.46 -16.63
C ALA A 882 14.91 -23.21 -18.03
N HIS A 883 16.05 -22.50 -18.13
CA HIS A 883 16.81 -22.32 -19.38
C HIS A 883 17.87 -23.43 -19.60
N ASP A 884 17.91 -24.48 -18.76
CA ASP A 884 18.91 -25.57 -18.81
C ASP A 884 20.38 -25.07 -18.83
N VAL A 885 20.68 -23.98 -18.11
CA VAL A 885 22.02 -23.37 -18.10
C VAL A 885 23.06 -24.34 -17.50
N PRO A 886 24.12 -24.72 -18.24
CA PRO A 886 25.17 -25.59 -17.71
C PRO A 886 25.96 -24.92 -16.59
N LEU A 887 26.34 -25.67 -15.54
CA LEU A 887 27.14 -25.12 -14.43
C LEU A 887 28.46 -24.48 -14.90
N LYS A 888 29.02 -24.95 -16.03
CA LYS A 888 30.22 -24.36 -16.65
C LYS A 888 30.07 -22.85 -16.99
N CYS A 889 28.85 -22.35 -17.22
CA CYS A 889 28.61 -20.92 -17.44
C CYS A 889 28.61 -20.10 -16.13
N LEU A 890 28.53 -20.76 -14.97
CA LEU A 890 28.27 -20.14 -13.67
C LEU A 890 29.36 -20.43 -12.63
N GLN A 891 30.19 -21.45 -12.84
CA GLN A 891 31.25 -21.91 -11.93
C GLN A 891 32.22 -20.80 -11.50
N ASP A 892 32.46 -19.80 -12.35
CA ASP A 892 33.44 -18.74 -12.08
C ASP A 892 32.93 -17.74 -11.03
N LEU A 893 31.64 -17.79 -10.67
CA LEU A 893 31.05 -17.11 -9.50
C LEU A 893 31.38 -17.82 -8.17
N LEU A 894 31.82 -19.10 -8.18
CA LEU A 894 32.04 -19.87 -6.95
C LEU A 894 33.03 -19.19 -5.97
N PRO A 895 34.09 -18.48 -6.38
CA PRO A 895 34.94 -17.71 -5.46
C PRO A 895 34.29 -16.42 -4.93
N GLU A 896 33.31 -15.84 -5.65
CA GLU A 896 32.68 -14.54 -5.36
C GLU A 896 31.54 -14.65 -4.30
N LEU A 897 30.95 -15.84 -4.12
CA LEU A 897 29.73 -15.99 -3.33
C LEU A 897 29.98 -16.18 -1.80
N GLU A 898 29.83 -15.13 -0.99
CA GLU A 898 29.97 -15.23 0.48
C GLU A 898 28.83 -15.99 1.19
N SER A 899 29.17 -16.99 2.01
CA SER A 899 28.24 -17.82 2.81
C SER A 899 27.49 -17.10 3.93
N ALA A 900 27.73 -15.80 4.12
CA ALA A 900 27.01 -14.94 5.05
C ALA A 900 26.10 -13.90 4.35
N ASN A 901 26.28 -13.67 3.04
CA ASN A 901 25.64 -12.59 2.30
C ASN A 901 24.75 -13.11 1.15
N HIS A 902 25.08 -14.26 0.54
CA HIS A 902 24.39 -14.77 -0.67
C HIS A 902 23.77 -16.19 -0.45
N PRO A 903 22.91 -16.40 0.57
CA PRO A 903 22.42 -17.74 0.92
C PRO A 903 21.53 -18.37 -0.17
N GLU A 904 20.77 -17.58 -0.92
CA GLU A 904 19.91 -18.04 -2.02
C GLU A 904 20.76 -18.62 -3.16
N ALA A 905 21.74 -17.84 -3.64
CA ALA A 905 22.66 -18.24 -4.70
C ALA A 905 23.50 -19.47 -4.32
N LEU A 906 23.96 -19.55 -3.07
CA LEU A 906 24.69 -20.73 -2.59
C LEU A 906 23.79 -21.95 -2.39
N GLY A 907 22.51 -21.75 -2.04
CA GLY A 907 21.50 -22.81 -2.02
C GLY A 907 21.35 -23.48 -3.39
N TYR A 908 21.16 -22.68 -4.45
CA TYR A 908 21.04 -23.21 -5.81
C TYR A 908 22.36 -23.74 -6.38
N MET A 909 23.50 -23.07 -6.12
CA MET A 909 24.82 -23.59 -6.53
C MET A 909 25.09 -24.96 -5.91
N LEU A 910 24.70 -25.20 -4.65
CA LEU A 910 24.85 -26.52 -4.02
C LEU A 910 23.96 -27.58 -4.70
N LEU A 911 22.75 -27.22 -5.16
CA LEU A 911 21.89 -28.13 -5.91
C LEU A 911 22.44 -28.46 -7.31
N LEU A 912 23.04 -27.48 -8.01
CA LEU A 912 23.71 -27.70 -9.30
C LEU A 912 24.97 -28.57 -9.14
N LEU A 913 25.82 -28.27 -8.16
CA LEU A 913 27.01 -29.08 -7.83
C LEU A 913 26.64 -30.55 -7.49
N LYS A 914 25.46 -30.80 -6.92
CA LYS A 914 24.96 -32.14 -6.63
C LYS A 914 24.52 -32.96 -7.86
N ASN A 915 24.35 -32.30 -9.00
CA ASN A 915 24.02 -32.95 -10.28
C ASN A 915 25.25 -33.15 -11.17
N GLU A 916 26.39 -32.54 -10.81
CA GLU A 916 27.66 -32.57 -11.55
C GLU A 916 28.71 -33.48 -10.89
N GLU A 917 29.69 -33.93 -11.66
CA GLU A 917 30.88 -34.64 -11.15
C GLU A 917 31.98 -33.67 -10.73
N PRO A 918 32.83 -34.02 -9.73
CA PRO A 918 33.98 -33.18 -9.37
C PRO A 918 34.96 -33.12 -10.56
N THR A 919 35.37 -31.90 -10.91
CA THR A 919 36.41 -31.63 -11.91
C THR A 919 37.55 -30.84 -11.29
N ASN A 920 38.74 -30.88 -11.92
CA ASN A 920 39.89 -30.06 -11.49
C ASN A 920 39.53 -28.58 -11.36
N GLU A 921 38.66 -28.07 -12.24
CA GLU A 921 38.29 -26.66 -12.27
C GLU A 921 37.26 -26.30 -11.20
N LEU A 922 36.20 -27.11 -11.04
CA LEU A 922 35.22 -26.91 -9.96
C LEU A 922 35.89 -27.00 -8.58
N ILE A 923 36.79 -27.97 -8.37
CA ILE A 923 37.53 -28.11 -7.11
C ILE A 923 38.50 -26.94 -6.89
N ARG A 924 39.19 -26.46 -7.94
CA ARG A 924 40.05 -25.27 -7.87
C ARG A 924 39.25 -24.04 -7.44
N LEU A 925 38.11 -23.77 -8.09
CA LEU A 925 37.27 -22.60 -7.81
C LEU A 925 36.60 -22.69 -6.44
N LEU A 926 36.11 -23.88 -6.05
CA LEU A 926 35.52 -24.14 -4.74
C LEU A 926 36.53 -23.93 -3.60
N LEU A 927 37.79 -24.33 -3.79
CA LEU A 927 38.85 -24.17 -2.78
C LEU A 927 39.54 -22.79 -2.82
N SER A 928 39.26 -21.95 -3.83
CA SER A 928 39.66 -20.53 -3.85
C SER A 928 38.79 -19.63 -2.95
N ARG A 929 37.67 -20.14 -2.44
CA ARG A 929 36.77 -19.41 -1.54
C ARG A 929 37.48 -19.06 -0.22
N GLU A 930 37.30 -17.83 0.25
CA GLU A 930 37.87 -17.41 1.52
C GLU A 930 37.22 -18.09 2.73
N THR A 931 38.00 -18.30 3.79
CA THR A 931 37.56 -19.00 5.01
C THR A 931 37.68 -18.10 6.23
N LYS A 932 36.52 -17.63 6.72
CA LYS A 932 36.40 -17.00 8.05
C LYS A 932 36.60 -18.07 9.14
N THR A 933 36.83 -17.65 10.39
CA THR A 933 37.36 -18.49 11.49
C THR A 933 36.58 -19.78 11.85
N ARG A 934 35.37 -19.99 11.32
CA ARG A 934 34.56 -21.20 11.50
C ARG A 934 34.61 -22.17 10.30
N GLY A 935 35.28 -21.82 9.21
CA GLY A 935 35.29 -22.55 7.94
C GLY A 935 34.06 -22.24 7.08
N ASP A 936 33.98 -22.84 5.88
CA ASP A 936 32.84 -22.67 4.98
C ASP A 936 31.91 -23.91 4.95
N PRO A 937 30.66 -23.79 5.45
CA PRO A 937 29.65 -24.85 5.35
C PRO A 937 29.32 -25.27 3.91
N PHE A 938 29.44 -24.37 2.93
CA PHE A 938 29.12 -24.66 1.53
C PHE A 938 30.17 -25.61 0.92
N VAL A 939 31.47 -25.28 1.05
CA VAL A 939 32.58 -26.13 0.58
C VAL A 939 32.54 -27.50 1.24
N THR A 940 32.40 -27.54 2.58
CA THR A 940 32.35 -28.82 3.30
C THR A 940 31.15 -29.68 2.93
N SER A 941 29.99 -29.08 2.64
CA SER A 941 28.80 -29.80 2.14
C SER A 941 28.98 -30.37 0.72
N ALA A 942 29.55 -29.58 -0.20
CA ALA A 942 29.82 -30.01 -1.57
C ALA A 942 30.87 -31.15 -1.61
N LEU A 943 31.97 -31.01 -0.87
CA LEU A 943 32.99 -32.04 -0.72
C LEU A 943 32.41 -33.33 -0.13
N ARG A 944 31.57 -33.25 0.91
CA ARG A 944 30.93 -34.43 1.53
C ARG A 944 30.06 -35.19 0.56
N PHE A 945 29.30 -34.48 -0.28
CA PHE A 945 28.43 -35.09 -1.28
C PHE A 945 29.22 -35.80 -2.39
N TRP A 946 30.27 -35.18 -2.92
CA TRP A 946 31.12 -35.83 -3.93
C TRP A 946 31.93 -36.99 -3.35
N CYS A 947 32.39 -36.89 -2.10
CA CYS A 947 33.06 -37.98 -1.38
C CYS A 947 32.16 -39.22 -1.31
N GLN A 948 30.87 -39.06 -1.02
CA GLN A 948 29.89 -40.16 -1.00
C GLN A 948 29.57 -40.77 -2.39
N ARG A 949 29.94 -40.12 -3.50
CA ARG A 949 29.71 -40.60 -4.88
C ARG A 949 30.97 -41.04 -5.63
N GLY A 950 32.15 -40.59 -5.23
CA GLY A 950 33.39 -40.78 -5.99
C GLY A 950 34.63 -40.35 -5.22
N GLU A 951 34.81 -40.92 -4.02
CA GLU A 951 35.91 -40.62 -3.07
C GLU A 951 37.30 -40.63 -3.72
N GLU A 952 37.62 -41.68 -4.48
CA GLU A 952 38.91 -41.86 -5.18
C GLU A 952 39.20 -40.71 -6.16
N LYS A 953 38.23 -40.41 -7.05
CA LYS A 953 38.34 -39.31 -8.02
C LYS A 953 38.45 -37.94 -7.34
N LEU A 954 37.72 -37.73 -6.24
CA LEU A 954 37.80 -36.50 -5.46
C LEU A 954 39.18 -36.35 -4.79
N SER A 955 39.70 -37.45 -4.22
CA SER A 955 41.05 -37.54 -3.65
C SER A 955 42.12 -37.19 -4.69
N GLU A 956 42.11 -37.84 -5.87
CA GLU A 956 43.08 -37.58 -6.93
C GLU A 956 43.12 -36.11 -7.36
N ILE A 957 41.96 -35.48 -7.55
CA ILE A 957 41.86 -34.08 -7.98
C ILE A 957 42.43 -33.14 -6.91
N ILE A 958 42.04 -33.31 -5.65
CA ILE A 958 42.52 -32.43 -4.56
C ILE A 958 44.00 -32.68 -4.28
N ALA A 959 44.44 -33.93 -4.30
CA ALA A 959 45.86 -34.31 -4.15
C ALA A 959 46.73 -33.69 -5.26
N SER A 960 46.26 -33.72 -6.51
CA SER A 960 46.92 -33.08 -7.65
C SER A 960 46.99 -31.56 -7.47
N LEU A 961 45.88 -30.93 -7.08
CA LEU A 961 45.83 -29.48 -6.81
C LEU A 961 46.77 -29.07 -5.69
N LEU A 962 46.79 -29.78 -4.56
CA LEU A 962 47.71 -29.52 -3.44
C LEU A 962 49.17 -29.70 -3.86
N THR A 963 49.51 -30.82 -4.51
CA THR A 963 50.87 -31.09 -4.99
C THR A 963 51.35 -30.03 -5.99
N SER A 964 50.45 -29.48 -6.84
CA SER A 964 50.80 -28.42 -7.80
C SER A 964 51.33 -27.13 -7.15
N LYS A 965 51.06 -26.90 -5.87
CA LYS A 965 51.54 -25.74 -5.10
C LYS A 965 52.96 -25.92 -4.56
N TYR A 966 53.51 -27.13 -4.63
CA TYR A 966 54.86 -27.48 -4.16
C TYR A 966 55.73 -28.07 -5.31
N PRO A 967 55.95 -27.33 -6.42
CA PRO A 967 56.67 -27.86 -7.58
C PRO A 967 58.15 -28.12 -7.26
N SER A 968 58.63 -29.32 -7.62
CA SER A 968 59.95 -29.85 -7.27
C SER A 968 61.12 -29.29 -8.11
N SER A 969 61.17 -27.96 -8.34
CA SER A 969 62.17 -27.31 -9.20
C SER A 969 62.81 -26.06 -8.56
N SER A 970 64.13 -25.95 -8.69
CA SER A 970 64.98 -24.92 -8.06
C SER A 970 64.61 -23.45 -8.40
N PRO A 971 64.82 -22.45 -7.50
CA PRO A 971 64.20 -21.12 -7.59
C PRO A 971 64.62 -20.19 -8.75
N ASN A 972 65.53 -20.60 -9.63
CA ASN A 972 66.36 -19.70 -10.44
C ASN A 972 65.83 -19.31 -11.84
N LYS A 973 64.51 -19.34 -12.09
CA LYS A 973 63.90 -18.74 -13.31
C LYS A 973 62.62 -17.94 -13.04
N ARG A 974 62.75 -16.80 -12.36
CA ARG A 974 61.72 -15.74 -12.39
C ARG A 974 61.55 -15.20 -13.82
N LYS A 975 60.51 -15.63 -14.53
CA LYS A 975 59.91 -14.78 -15.58
C LYS A 975 59.34 -13.53 -14.89
N ARG A 976 59.57 -12.34 -15.46
CA ARG A 976 58.85 -11.14 -15.03
C ARG A 976 57.37 -11.28 -15.40
N PRO A 977 56.42 -10.87 -14.55
CA PRO A 977 55.05 -10.62 -15.02
C PRO A 977 55.08 -9.45 -16.01
N LEU A 978 54.37 -9.57 -17.13
CA LEU A 978 54.12 -8.42 -18.00
C LEU A 978 53.01 -7.57 -17.37
N LYS A 979 53.20 -6.24 -17.34
CA LYS A 979 52.10 -5.31 -17.05
C LYS A 979 51.13 -5.36 -18.24
N GLY A 980 49.86 -5.72 -18.01
CA GLY A 980 48.86 -5.70 -19.08
C GLY A 980 47.66 -6.66 -18.93
N SER A 981 47.12 -6.85 -17.72
CA SER A 981 45.75 -7.38 -17.51
C SER A 981 45.38 -7.31 -16.03
N SER A 982 44.21 -6.76 -15.72
CA SER A 982 43.63 -6.72 -14.38
C SER A 982 42.70 -7.90 -14.14
N ALA A 983 43.24 -9.11 -14.24
CA ALA A 983 42.54 -10.36 -13.91
C ALA A 983 43.06 -10.90 -12.57
N VAL A 984 42.16 -11.17 -11.62
CA VAL A 984 42.52 -11.62 -10.26
C VAL A 984 43.02 -13.07 -10.31
N ASN A 985 44.04 -13.39 -9.49
CA ASN A 985 44.62 -14.74 -9.39
C ASN A 985 43.61 -15.73 -8.78
N SER A 986 42.78 -16.38 -9.61
CA SER A 986 41.67 -17.23 -9.15
C SER A 986 42.04 -18.61 -8.60
N SER A 987 43.32 -18.91 -8.32
CA SER A 987 43.81 -20.23 -7.91
C SER A 987 44.32 -20.21 -6.46
N PRO A 988 43.96 -21.18 -5.60
CA PRO A 988 44.15 -21.06 -4.16
C PRO A 988 45.63 -21.19 -3.76
N SER A 989 46.00 -20.62 -2.61
CA SER A 989 47.27 -20.90 -1.95
C SER A 989 47.28 -22.34 -1.37
N ALA A 990 48.47 -22.88 -1.08
CA ALA A 990 48.56 -24.18 -0.40
C ALA A 990 47.91 -24.14 1.00
N ASP A 991 48.06 -23.02 1.71
CA ASP A 991 47.47 -22.79 3.02
C ASP A 991 45.92 -22.76 2.98
N GLN A 992 45.33 -22.13 1.96
CA GLN A 992 43.88 -22.16 1.74
C GLN A 992 43.35 -23.57 1.50
N VAL A 993 44.05 -24.39 0.69
CA VAL A 993 43.69 -25.79 0.45
C VAL A 993 43.80 -26.63 1.74
N LEU A 994 44.87 -26.44 2.53
CA LEU A 994 45.04 -27.10 3.83
C LEU A 994 43.96 -26.68 4.85
N ASN A 995 43.57 -25.41 4.87
CA ASN A 995 42.53 -24.92 5.78
C ASN A 995 41.15 -25.53 5.44
N HIS A 996 40.76 -25.53 4.16
CA HIS A 996 39.54 -26.19 3.70
C HIS A 996 39.54 -27.69 4.02
N LEU A 997 40.69 -28.37 3.85
CA LEU A 997 40.83 -29.79 4.22
C LEU A 997 40.74 -30.03 5.73
N GLU A 998 41.28 -29.15 6.58
CA GLU A 998 41.15 -29.27 8.04
C GLU A 998 39.70 -29.01 8.50
N HIS A 999 38.99 -28.05 7.89
CA HIS A 999 37.57 -27.84 8.14
C HIS A 999 36.71 -29.03 7.66
N TYR A 1000 37.01 -29.62 6.50
CA TYR A 1000 36.33 -30.84 6.04
C TYR A 1000 36.55 -32.02 7.00
N ARG A 1001 37.78 -32.26 7.45
CA ARG A 1001 38.11 -33.29 8.45
C ARG A 1001 37.31 -33.11 9.74
N ARG A 1002 37.22 -31.88 10.26
CA ARG A 1002 36.42 -31.55 11.45
C ARG A 1002 34.94 -31.87 11.26
N SER A 1003 34.37 -31.60 10.07
CA SER A 1003 32.96 -31.91 9.76
C SER A 1003 32.65 -33.41 9.65
N CYS A 1004 33.68 -34.25 9.47
CA CYS A 1004 33.54 -35.71 9.35
C CYS A 1004 33.59 -36.45 10.70
N ARG A 1005 33.82 -35.78 11.84
CA ARG A 1005 33.98 -36.41 13.17
C ARG A 1005 32.79 -37.26 13.67
N HIS A 1006 31.64 -37.23 12.98
CA HIS A 1006 30.43 -38.00 13.32
C HIS A 1006 29.83 -38.76 12.12
N GLY A 1007 30.62 -39.19 11.12
CA GLY A 1007 30.10 -40.07 10.07
C GLY A 1007 30.99 -40.26 8.84
N THR A 1008 30.38 -40.69 7.73
CA THR A 1008 31.05 -40.95 6.45
C THR A 1008 31.74 -39.71 5.88
N GLY A 1009 32.96 -39.86 5.36
CA GLY A 1009 33.71 -38.82 4.66
C GLY A 1009 35.22 -38.81 4.91
N THR A 1010 35.70 -39.62 5.87
CA THR A 1010 37.11 -39.72 6.24
C THR A 1010 37.98 -40.52 5.26
N GLY A 1011 37.40 -41.33 4.37
CA GLY A 1011 38.15 -42.17 3.43
C GLY A 1011 38.93 -41.36 2.39
N LEU A 1012 38.50 -40.12 2.09
CA LEU A 1012 39.23 -39.13 1.29
C LEU A 1012 40.72 -39.02 1.68
N TYR A 1013 41.03 -39.11 2.97
CA TYR A 1013 42.40 -38.99 3.49
C TYR A 1013 43.21 -40.29 3.39
N VAL A 1014 42.55 -41.44 3.30
CA VAL A 1014 43.19 -42.77 3.35
C VAL A 1014 43.84 -43.13 2.00
N HIS A 1015 43.31 -42.61 0.89
CA HIS A 1015 43.86 -42.85 -0.46
C HIS A 1015 45.32 -42.41 -0.61
N ASP A 1016 46.17 -43.29 -1.16
CA ASP A 1016 47.61 -43.08 -1.37
C ASP A 1016 47.98 -41.73 -2.01
N THR A 1017 47.14 -41.24 -2.93
CA THR A 1017 47.35 -39.97 -3.63
C THR A 1017 47.23 -38.79 -2.68
N MET A 1018 46.21 -38.77 -1.82
CA MET A 1018 46.04 -37.78 -0.75
C MET A 1018 47.18 -37.88 0.27
N GLN A 1019 47.53 -39.09 0.71
CA GLN A 1019 48.60 -39.29 1.69
C GLN A 1019 49.95 -38.74 1.17
N ARG A 1020 50.32 -39.06 -0.07
CA ARG A 1020 51.54 -38.52 -0.72
C ARG A 1020 51.48 -37.00 -0.89
N ALA A 1021 50.31 -36.42 -1.16
CA ALA A 1021 50.14 -34.97 -1.27
C ALA A 1021 50.25 -34.26 0.09
N LEU A 1022 49.66 -34.81 1.16
CA LEU A 1022 49.77 -34.29 2.52
C LEU A 1022 51.20 -34.40 3.06
N GLN A 1023 51.92 -35.50 2.80
CA GLN A 1023 53.32 -35.66 3.20
C GLN A 1023 54.26 -34.70 2.42
N THR A 1024 53.96 -34.44 1.15
CA THR A 1024 54.64 -33.40 0.35
C THR A 1024 54.35 -31.99 0.90
N ALA A 1025 53.11 -31.71 1.26
CA ALA A 1025 52.73 -30.43 1.88
C ALA A 1025 53.40 -30.25 3.25
N TYR A 1026 53.49 -31.30 4.08
CA TYR A 1026 54.15 -31.27 5.39
C TYR A 1026 55.65 -30.96 5.28
N THR A 1027 56.36 -31.66 4.38
CA THR A 1027 57.81 -31.47 4.17
C THR A 1027 58.17 -30.09 3.64
N HIS A 1028 57.28 -29.46 2.86
CA HIS A 1028 57.45 -28.09 2.35
C HIS A 1028 56.80 -26.99 3.21
N SER A 1029 56.12 -27.32 4.30
CA SER A 1029 55.46 -26.34 5.18
C SER A 1029 56.40 -25.74 6.23
N THR A 1030 56.15 -24.49 6.61
CA THR A 1030 56.81 -23.85 7.75
C THR A 1030 56.35 -24.44 9.08
N GLU A 1031 57.12 -24.25 10.14
CA GLU A 1031 56.79 -24.79 11.47
C GLU A 1031 55.48 -24.22 12.05
N SER A 1032 55.11 -22.99 11.69
CA SER A 1032 53.81 -22.41 12.02
C SER A 1032 52.66 -23.17 11.33
N THR A 1033 52.79 -23.44 10.04
CA THR A 1033 51.78 -24.17 9.23
C THR A 1033 51.66 -25.63 9.67
N LYS A 1034 52.78 -26.30 10.00
CA LYS A 1034 52.76 -27.64 10.59
C LYS A 1034 52.03 -27.68 11.94
N LYS A 1035 52.26 -26.69 12.81
CA LYS A 1035 51.58 -26.59 14.09
C LYS A 1035 50.07 -26.34 13.92
N GLN A 1036 49.70 -25.46 12.99
CA GLN A 1036 48.33 -25.08 12.67
C GLN A 1036 47.48 -26.24 12.12
N TYR A 1037 48.04 -27.06 11.24
CA TYR A 1037 47.37 -28.23 10.65
C TYR A 1037 47.92 -29.58 11.16
N SER A 1038 48.47 -29.60 12.38
CA SER A 1038 49.07 -30.80 12.99
C SER A 1038 48.10 -31.99 13.01
N ASP A 1039 46.84 -31.73 13.38
CA ASP A 1039 45.70 -32.65 13.41
C ASP A 1039 45.30 -33.22 12.02
N LEU A 1040 45.70 -32.54 10.93
CA LEU A 1040 45.48 -32.96 9.54
C LEU A 1040 46.69 -33.73 9.00
N PHE A 1041 47.91 -33.24 9.25
CA PHE A 1041 49.15 -33.93 8.85
C PHE A 1041 49.34 -35.26 9.59
N ALA A 1042 48.81 -35.40 10.81
CA ALA A 1042 48.78 -36.66 11.54
C ALA A 1042 48.05 -37.79 10.79
N LEU A 1043 47.10 -37.49 9.88
CA LEU A 1043 46.44 -38.52 9.06
C LEU A 1043 47.37 -39.15 8.02
N ALA A 1044 48.48 -38.49 7.68
CA ALA A 1044 49.52 -38.96 6.76
C ALA A 1044 50.80 -39.44 7.49
N ALA A 1045 50.71 -39.68 8.81
CA ALA A 1045 51.87 -39.89 9.68
C ALA A 1045 52.03 -41.33 10.19
N GLU A 1046 51.70 -42.34 9.38
CA GLU A 1046 52.07 -43.75 9.63
C GLU A 1046 52.79 -44.37 8.43
N ASP A 1047 54.12 -44.23 8.38
CA ASP A 1047 55.01 -45.29 7.83
C ASP A 1047 56.46 -45.20 8.34
N GLU A 1048 56.65 -45.12 9.67
CA GLU A 1048 57.95 -45.39 10.32
C GLU A 1048 57.82 -46.51 11.37
N THR A 1049 57.36 -47.72 10.99
CA THR A 1049 57.48 -48.90 11.89
C THR A 1049 57.52 -50.30 11.26
N THR A 1050 58.20 -50.49 10.12
CA THR A 1050 58.58 -51.85 9.64
C THR A 1050 60.08 -52.14 9.74
N ALA A 1051 60.71 -51.76 10.85
CA ALA A 1051 62.15 -51.91 11.10
C ALA A 1051 62.53 -52.83 12.29
N VAL A 1052 61.76 -53.90 12.56
CA VAL A 1052 62.12 -54.89 13.59
C VAL A 1052 63.02 -55.99 13.01
N GLY A 1053 64.31 -55.68 12.95
CA GLY A 1053 65.40 -56.65 13.03
C GLY A 1053 65.87 -57.35 11.74
N ARG A 1054 67.07 -56.94 11.27
CA ARG A 1054 68.29 -57.75 11.47
C ARG A 1054 69.57 -56.93 11.18
N ARG A 1055 70.69 -57.42 11.72
CA ARG A 1055 72.03 -56.78 11.70
C ARG A 1055 72.58 -56.59 10.28
N GLY A 1056 73.27 -55.48 10.05
CA GLY A 1056 74.19 -55.27 8.91
C GLY A 1056 74.81 -53.88 8.98
N GLY A 1057 76.15 -53.77 8.99
CA GLY A 1057 76.84 -52.50 9.25
C GLY A 1057 77.69 -52.00 8.08
N SER A 1058 77.80 -50.68 7.96
CA SER A 1058 78.83 -49.92 7.23
C SER A 1058 78.90 -50.06 5.69
N GLY A 1059 79.13 -48.95 4.97
CA GLY A 1059 79.62 -49.03 3.59
C GLY A 1059 79.17 -47.91 2.64
N ARG A 1060 80.11 -47.06 2.25
CA ARG A 1060 79.99 -45.99 1.23
C ARG A 1060 79.43 -46.46 -0.14
N GLY A 1061 78.33 -45.85 -0.59
CA GLY A 1061 78.35 -45.03 -1.82
C GLY A 1061 77.79 -45.53 -3.17
N ARG A 1062 77.47 -44.54 -4.01
CA ARG A 1062 77.44 -44.52 -5.50
C ARG A 1062 76.36 -45.31 -6.28
N LYS A 1063 75.27 -44.59 -6.60
CA LYS A 1063 74.55 -44.46 -7.91
C LYS A 1063 74.10 -45.70 -8.73
N GLN A 1064 72.88 -45.54 -9.29
CA GLN A 1064 72.40 -45.98 -10.63
C GLN A 1064 71.84 -47.45 -10.77
N PRO A 1065 71.03 -47.79 -11.81
CA PRO A 1065 69.62 -47.36 -11.90
C PRO A 1065 68.62 -48.37 -12.55
N THR A 1066 67.39 -47.91 -12.81
CA THR A 1066 66.50 -48.25 -13.96
C THR A 1066 65.85 -49.64 -14.15
N SER A 1067 64.52 -49.66 -13.94
CA SER A 1067 63.47 -49.86 -14.97
C SER A 1067 62.84 -51.25 -15.25
N LYS A 1068 61.55 -51.20 -15.66
CA LYS A 1068 60.79 -52.13 -16.54
C LYS A 1068 60.45 -53.54 -15.98
N LYS A 1069 59.32 -54.18 -16.34
CA LYS A 1069 58.05 -53.74 -16.96
C LYS A 1069 56.97 -54.85 -16.79
N ASP A 1070 55.69 -54.51 -17.00
CA ASP A 1070 54.57 -55.33 -17.53
C ASP A 1070 54.22 -56.74 -16.96
N THR A 1071 52.95 -56.87 -16.46
CA THR A 1071 51.94 -57.95 -16.72
C THR A 1071 52.25 -59.46 -16.44
N SER A 1072 51.30 -60.34 -16.09
CA SER A 1072 49.88 -60.28 -15.65
C SER A 1072 49.34 -61.71 -15.43
N ASN A 1073 48.40 -61.97 -14.49
CA ASN A 1073 47.06 -62.58 -14.79
C ASN A 1073 46.21 -63.04 -13.56
N GLN A 1074 44.89 -63.02 -13.79
CA GLN A 1074 43.84 -63.98 -13.33
C GLN A 1074 43.54 -64.26 -11.83
N SER A 1075 42.42 -63.70 -11.36
CA SER A 1075 41.09 -64.37 -11.29
C SER A 1075 40.36 -64.58 -9.93
N ASN A 1076 39.02 -64.45 -10.04
CA ASN A 1076 37.93 -65.16 -9.33
C ASN A 1076 37.67 -65.05 -7.80
N SER A 1077 36.72 -64.16 -7.50
CA SER A 1077 35.38 -64.45 -6.92
C SER A 1077 35.19 -64.94 -5.47
N ASN A 1078 34.62 -64.04 -4.66
CA ASN A 1078 33.45 -64.20 -3.75
C ASN A 1078 33.25 -65.46 -2.87
N LYS A 1079 32.94 -65.20 -1.59
CA LYS A 1079 32.04 -66.03 -0.75
C LYS A 1079 31.22 -65.13 0.20
N LYS A 1080 30.14 -65.65 0.81
CA LYS A 1080 29.19 -64.87 1.64
C LYS A 1080 28.58 -65.69 2.79
N ASN A 1081 28.22 -65.01 3.89
CA ASN A 1081 27.29 -65.36 4.99
C ASN A 1081 27.49 -66.64 5.85
N SER A 1082 27.30 -66.49 7.17
CA SER A 1082 26.36 -67.33 7.98
C SER A 1082 26.12 -66.77 9.40
N ASP A 1083 24.84 -66.62 9.76
CA ASP A 1083 24.23 -66.55 11.12
C ASP A 1083 23.51 -67.91 11.38
N PRO A 1084 23.13 -68.39 12.61
CA PRO A 1084 22.11 -67.73 13.47
C PRO A 1084 22.04 -68.13 14.98
N VAL A 1085 21.00 -67.65 15.69
CA VAL A 1085 20.36 -68.30 16.87
C VAL A 1085 18.83 -68.32 16.67
N LYS A 1086 18.12 -69.38 17.11
CA LYS A 1086 16.74 -69.71 16.66
C LYS A 1086 16.00 -70.72 17.57
N THR A 1087 14.67 -70.70 17.57
CA THR A 1087 13.68 -71.55 18.32
C THR A 1087 12.25 -71.17 17.84
N ILE A 1088 11.16 -71.95 17.66
CA ILE A 1088 10.74 -73.39 17.48
C ILE A 1088 9.35 -73.30 16.73
N TYR A 1089 8.77 -74.17 15.88
CA TYR A 1089 9.14 -75.47 15.26
C TYR A 1089 9.20 -75.32 13.70
N SER A 1090 8.63 -76.04 12.70
CA SER A 1090 7.69 -77.19 12.47
C SER A 1090 6.18 -76.99 12.79
N SER A 1091 5.20 -77.67 12.16
CA SER A 1091 5.24 -78.66 11.04
C SER A 1091 4.19 -78.40 9.94
N ASP A 1092 4.22 -79.21 8.88
CA ASP A 1092 3.53 -79.09 7.58
C ASP A 1092 2.13 -79.74 7.53
N GLU A 1093 1.26 -79.32 6.58
CA GLU A 1093 0.75 -80.17 5.47
C GLU A 1093 -0.14 -79.43 4.42
N ASP A 1094 0.35 -79.45 3.16
CA ASP A 1094 -0.30 -79.61 1.84
C ASP A 1094 -1.38 -78.67 1.19
N SER A 1095 -1.48 -78.81 -0.16
CA SER A 1095 -2.51 -78.41 -1.16
C SER A 1095 -2.43 -77.03 -1.87
N SER A 1096 -1.89 -77.05 -3.12
CA SER A 1096 -2.45 -76.51 -4.41
C SER A 1096 -2.92 -75.02 -4.56
N GLU A 1097 -2.80 -74.26 -5.67
CA GLU A 1097 -2.12 -74.25 -7.01
C GLU A 1097 -2.57 -72.93 -7.74
N GLU A 1098 -1.97 -72.28 -8.76
CA GLU A 1098 -0.64 -72.25 -9.43
C GLU A 1098 -0.05 -70.80 -9.24
N ASP A 1099 0.90 -70.13 -9.93
CA ASP A 1099 1.56 -70.11 -11.27
C ASP A 1099 0.69 -69.46 -12.40
N TRP A 1100 1.18 -68.69 -13.40
CA TRP A 1100 2.43 -68.77 -14.17
C TRP A 1100 3.17 -67.45 -14.49
N SER A 1101 4.47 -67.39 -14.16
CA SER A 1101 5.58 -66.95 -15.07
C SER A 1101 5.79 -65.47 -15.52
N LYS A 1102 6.85 -65.00 -16.23
CA LYS A 1102 8.34 -65.21 -16.46
C LYS A 1102 8.76 -64.03 -17.43
N GLN A 1103 9.98 -63.46 -17.62
CA GLN A 1103 11.35 -63.54 -17.08
C GLN A 1103 12.28 -62.33 -17.52
N LYS A 1104 13.14 -61.80 -16.61
CA LYS A 1104 14.54 -61.25 -16.77
C LYS A 1104 15.04 -60.35 -17.97
N ILE A 1105 15.71 -59.22 -17.60
CA ILE A 1105 17.09 -58.75 -17.99
C ILE A 1105 17.43 -58.11 -19.39
N SER A 1106 18.12 -56.94 -19.36
CA SER A 1106 19.08 -56.37 -20.37
C SER A 1106 18.51 -55.90 -21.74
N GLN A 1107 19.07 -54.96 -22.54
CA GLN A 1107 20.45 -54.43 -22.69
C GLN A 1107 20.48 -52.99 -23.26
N ALA A 1108 21.64 -52.31 -23.23
CA ALA A 1108 21.87 -51.02 -23.87
C ALA A 1108 22.56 -51.12 -25.26
N LYS A 1109 22.33 -50.14 -26.16
CA LYS A 1109 23.24 -49.89 -27.30
C LYS A 1109 23.17 -48.44 -27.84
N LYS A 1110 24.31 -47.75 -27.82
CA LYS A 1110 24.57 -46.55 -28.63
C LYS A 1110 24.83 -46.96 -30.09
N ARG A 1111 24.33 -46.20 -31.08
CA ARG A 1111 25.15 -45.52 -32.13
C ARG A 1111 24.29 -44.93 -33.27
N LYS A 1112 24.74 -43.75 -33.75
CA LYS A 1112 24.86 -43.27 -35.16
C LYS A 1112 23.72 -43.55 -36.18
N LYS A 1113 23.46 -42.69 -37.18
CA LYS A 1113 23.76 -41.26 -37.53
C LYS A 1113 23.17 -41.06 -38.95
N ILE A 1114 23.11 -39.80 -39.42
CA ILE A 1114 23.17 -39.39 -40.85
C ILE A 1114 21.85 -39.48 -41.68
N ASN A 1115 21.34 -38.27 -41.97
CA ASN A 1115 20.91 -37.72 -43.27
C ASN A 1115 19.48 -37.88 -43.84
N ASP A 1116 18.94 -36.68 -44.12
CA ASP A 1116 18.28 -36.16 -45.34
C ASP A 1116 16.79 -36.43 -45.67
N SER A 1117 16.19 -35.41 -46.31
CA SER A 1117 14.79 -35.26 -46.78
C SER A 1117 13.70 -35.33 -45.71
N ASP A 1118 12.84 -34.31 -45.50
CA ASP A 1118 12.71 -32.98 -46.15
C ASP A 1118 12.45 -31.88 -45.10
#